data_AF-V4LJ19-F1
#
_entry.id   AF-V4LJ19-F1
#
_cell.length_a   1.000
_cell.length_b   1.000
_cell.length_c   1.000
_cell.angle_alpha   90.00
_cell.angle_beta   90.00
_cell.angle_gamma   90.00
#
_symmetry.space_group_name_H-M   'P 1'
#
loop_
_entity.id
_entity.type
_entity.pdbx_description
1 polymer ?
#
loop_
_entity_poly.entity_id
_entity_poly.type
_entity_poly.pdbx_seq_one_letter_code
_entity_poly.pdbx_strand_id
1 'polypeptide(L)'
;MLTGLALLSGFCALGLEVLWTRMLAQVLQNSVYSFAAILICFLLALSIGAVLAGRLTLPTGSGTSGAAAVIGLLLTLSGLAVGASPLVFDWLTDDLDYLEADADWAGYVLMLFGATALVVLPPTLLLGTLFPYLLRVAAGGRATVGAVVGHLAALNTLGAIAGSIAAGFVLLDWLGLWRSIQLMAGLYLSAALLLALEPQRAAGRPARAAVLLPIAGWLALITVLDASRLPVVRVDPIGRNESLYQAWESGAGVVAVVRRGAALGIKVDNHYTLGSTAGLGFEERQAHFPLLLHPQPQRVFFIGLGTGVTAGAALRHPVQQVVAAELLPDAITAARTYFRPWQNGLFEDPRTRIIAADGRHHLAATSARFDVVVGDLFVPWKAGTGGLYTIEHFRTVRERLRPGGLFAQWLPLYQLTEREFGILTRTFLQVFPDVQLWRGDFLPRGPIVALVGRAAAEPLDPQALMERAAALITDQGNRGLSELLPDKAPPLLLYYAGNPGQARHLFSQWPLNTDAHPRIELGAPRSQRQVRAGETQWLIGERLIALFDRLLAAAPPATDPYLSRLSTAQQGIVGLGLRLFRERAGADPGAETSGPTSTEALVTPSPAPELSPDSVSVSGETQTAPDIDALRTQLRMLREQRDALDRRLDALED
;
A
#
# COMPACT_ATOMS: atom_id res chain seq x y z
N MET A 1 29.12 -1.85 33.66
CA MET A 1 27.67 -1.59 33.65
C MET A 1 27.29 -0.32 32.87
N LEU A 2 27.74 0.89 33.25
CA LEU A 2 27.34 2.14 32.56
C LEU A 2 27.57 2.12 31.03
N THR A 3 28.65 1.52 30.57
CA THR A 3 28.95 1.30 29.15
C THR A 3 27.91 0.43 28.44
N GLY A 4 27.52 -0.69 29.07
CA GLY A 4 26.47 -1.57 28.57
C GLY A 4 25.10 -0.90 28.55
N LEU A 5 24.78 -0.09 29.56
CA LEU A 5 23.55 0.70 29.59
C LEU A 5 23.50 1.78 28.51
N ALA A 6 24.64 2.44 28.22
CA ALA A 6 24.74 3.40 27.11
C ALA A 6 24.54 2.72 25.75
N LEU A 7 25.14 1.54 25.55
CA LEU A 7 24.93 0.75 24.32
C LEU A 7 23.46 0.33 24.20
N LEU A 8 22.86 -0.18 25.28
CA LEU A 8 21.47 -0.61 25.31
C LEU A 8 20.50 0.54 25.06
N SER A 9 20.73 1.71 25.66
CA SER A 9 19.86 2.88 25.47
C SER A 9 19.80 3.31 24.01
N GLY A 10 20.95 3.32 23.34
CA GLY A 10 21.02 3.61 21.90
C GLY A 10 20.30 2.55 21.08
N PHE A 11 20.60 1.28 21.35
CA PHE A 11 20.01 0.12 20.65
C PHE A 11 18.49 0.12 20.71
N CYS A 12 17.93 0.23 21.91
CA CYS A 12 16.48 0.24 22.08
C CYS A 12 15.84 1.53 21.56
N ALA A 13 16.45 2.71 21.71
CA ALA A 13 15.86 3.96 21.24
C ALA A 13 15.66 3.97 19.72
N LEU A 14 16.71 3.71 18.93
CA LEU A 14 16.60 3.71 17.47
C LEU A 14 15.89 2.45 16.95
N GLY A 15 16.02 1.31 17.62
CA GLY A 15 15.24 0.12 17.30
C GLY A 15 13.73 0.38 17.45
N LEU A 16 13.31 1.01 18.55
CA LEU A 16 11.92 1.35 18.80
C LEU A 16 11.38 2.43 17.85
N GLU A 17 12.19 3.41 17.45
CA GLU A 17 11.79 4.38 16.43
C GLU A 17 11.39 3.68 15.11
N VAL A 18 12.18 2.70 14.68
CA VAL A 18 11.87 1.88 13.49
C VAL A 18 10.59 1.07 13.69
N LEU A 19 10.46 0.39 14.84
CA LEU A 19 9.28 -0.44 15.14
C LEU A 19 7.99 0.39 15.26
N TRP A 20 8.02 1.53 15.95
CA TRP A 20 6.85 2.41 16.08
C TRP A 20 6.48 3.08 14.77
N THR A 21 7.45 3.39 13.91
CA THR A 21 7.17 3.85 12.54
C THR A 21 6.38 2.80 11.77
N ARG A 22 6.75 1.52 11.89
CA ARG A 22 6.03 0.40 11.26
C ARG A 22 4.66 0.18 11.86
N MET A 23 4.54 0.26 13.18
CA MET A 23 3.27 0.16 13.90
C MET A 23 2.27 1.22 13.45
N LEU A 24 2.66 2.50 13.45
CA LEU A 24 1.79 3.60 13.05
C LEU A 24 1.50 3.61 11.54
N ALA A 25 2.40 3.10 10.71
CA ALA A 25 2.16 2.97 9.27
C ALA A 25 0.99 2.02 8.92
N GLN A 26 0.58 1.14 9.84
CA GLN A 26 -0.55 0.23 9.63
C GLN A 26 -1.92 0.92 9.67
N VAL A 27 -2.04 2.11 10.28
CA VAL A 27 -3.33 2.82 10.49
C VAL A 27 -3.34 4.26 9.97
N LEU A 28 -2.20 4.72 9.46
CA LEU A 28 -2.04 6.04 8.86
C LEU A 28 -1.89 5.92 7.35
N GLN A 29 -1.99 7.04 6.63
CA GLN A 29 -1.84 7.14 5.16
C GLN A 29 -0.52 6.57 4.60
N ASN A 30 0.43 6.18 5.46
CA ASN A 30 1.79 5.79 5.08
C ASN A 30 2.41 6.79 4.10
N SER A 31 2.31 8.08 4.45
CA SER A 31 2.82 9.21 3.66
C SER A 31 4.08 9.79 4.27
N VAL A 32 4.80 10.61 3.50
CA VAL A 32 5.94 11.40 3.99
C VAL A 32 5.60 12.29 5.19
N TYR A 33 4.35 12.76 5.30
CA TYR A 33 3.90 13.56 6.44
C TYR A 33 3.73 12.71 7.69
N SER A 34 3.21 11.49 7.55
CA SER A 34 3.08 10.53 8.65
C SER A 34 4.45 10.19 9.23
N PHE A 35 5.43 9.88 8.36
CA PHE A 35 6.81 9.63 8.77
C PHE A 35 7.44 10.84 9.48
N ALA A 36 7.28 12.04 8.91
CA ALA A 36 7.82 13.27 9.49
C ALA A 36 7.22 13.58 10.88
N ALA A 37 5.92 13.37 11.09
CA ALA A 37 5.28 13.59 12.37
C ALA A 37 5.83 12.65 13.46
N ILE A 38 6.05 11.37 13.13
CA ILE A 38 6.65 10.38 14.03
C ILE A 38 8.05 10.82 14.44
N LEU A 39 8.89 11.18 13.47
CA LEU A 39 10.24 11.66 13.72
C LEU A 39 10.25 12.94 14.59
N ILE A 40 9.38 13.91 14.30
CA ILE A 40 9.29 15.15 15.10
C ILE A 40 8.88 14.84 16.54
N CYS A 41 7.84 14.03 16.75
CA CYS A 41 7.40 13.62 18.08
C CYS A 41 8.51 12.90 18.84
N PHE A 42 9.23 12.00 18.17
CA PHE A 42 10.33 11.25 18.75
C PHE A 42 11.48 12.17 19.18
N LEU A 43 11.97 13.04 18.29
CA LEU A 43 13.05 13.98 18.58
C LEU A 43 12.67 15.01 19.66
N LEU A 44 11.43 15.50 19.66
CA LEU A 44 10.93 16.41 20.68
C LEU A 44 10.86 15.72 22.05
N ALA A 45 10.35 14.49 22.10
CA ALA A 45 10.31 13.70 23.33
C ALA A 45 11.72 13.40 23.87
N LEU A 46 12.70 13.07 23.01
CA LEU A 46 14.09 12.91 23.43
C LEU A 46 14.67 14.21 24.02
N SER A 47 14.38 15.35 23.37
CA SER A 47 14.84 16.67 23.80
C SER A 47 14.26 17.07 25.15
N ILE A 48 12.95 16.87 25.35
CA ILE A 48 12.28 17.11 26.64
C ILE A 48 12.83 16.15 27.71
N GLY A 49 13.03 14.88 27.36
CA GLY A 49 13.66 13.88 28.24
C GLY A 49 15.04 14.33 28.73
N ALA A 50 15.87 14.89 27.85
CA ALA A 50 17.18 15.42 28.23
C ALA A 50 17.08 16.60 29.23
N VAL A 51 16.06 17.46 29.09
CA VAL A 51 15.78 18.53 30.07
C VAL A 51 15.35 17.94 31.41
N LEU A 52 14.47 16.93 31.40
CA LEU A 52 14.05 16.22 32.62
C LEU A 52 15.23 15.57 33.32
N ALA A 53 16.13 14.95 32.56
CA ALA A 53 17.35 14.35 33.08
C ALA A 53 18.21 15.37 33.81
N GLY A 54 18.26 16.63 33.37
CA GLY A 54 18.98 17.72 34.05
C GLY A 54 18.36 18.15 35.39
N ARG A 55 17.04 17.98 35.54
CA ARG A 55 16.30 18.30 36.77
C ARG A 55 16.35 17.20 37.83
N LEU A 56 16.63 15.95 37.43
CA LEU A 56 16.83 14.86 38.39
C LEU A 56 18.03 15.16 39.28
N THR A 57 17.87 14.96 40.59
CA THR A 57 18.94 15.20 41.56
C THR A 57 20.06 14.18 41.38
N LEU A 58 21.31 14.65 41.34
CA LEU A 58 22.45 13.76 41.51
C LEU A 58 22.58 13.49 43.01
N PRO A 59 22.64 12.22 43.45
CA PRO A 59 22.83 11.91 44.86
C PRO A 59 24.11 12.57 45.38
N THR A 60 23.99 13.38 46.42
CA THR A 60 25.12 14.02 47.11
C THR A 60 25.74 13.02 48.09
N GLY A 61 26.97 12.56 47.80
CA GLY A 61 27.75 11.67 48.67
C GLY A 61 28.39 10.50 47.92
N SER A 62 29.27 9.76 48.59
CA SER A 62 30.00 8.58 48.06
C SER A 62 29.12 7.35 47.75
N GLY A 63 27.79 7.48 47.88
CA GLY A 63 26.84 6.40 47.65
C GLY A 63 26.43 6.27 46.18
N THR A 64 27.11 5.40 45.43
CA THR A 64 26.72 4.94 44.08
C THR A 64 25.28 4.37 44.03
N SER A 65 24.69 4.04 45.17
CA SER A 65 23.36 3.46 45.36
C SER A 65 22.20 4.36 44.88
N GLY A 66 22.28 5.68 45.08
CA GLY A 66 21.19 6.59 44.71
C GLY A 66 21.02 6.74 43.20
N ALA A 67 22.15 6.82 42.47
CA ALA A 67 22.14 6.95 41.02
C ALA A 67 21.67 5.64 40.36
N ALA A 68 22.11 4.50 40.89
CA ALA A 68 21.65 3.18 40.49
C ALA A 68 20.12 3.02 40.69
N ALA A 69 19.55 3.52 41.80
CA ALA A 69 18.11 3.46 42.02
C ALA A 69 17.32 4.28 40.99
N VAL A 70 17.77 5.50 40.67
CA VAL A 70 17.12 6.34 39.64
C VAL A 70 17.23 5.69 38.25
N ILE A 71 18.40 5.17 37.88
CA ILE A 71 18.59 4.46 36.61
C ILE A 71 17.69 3.23 36.54
N GLY A 72 17.62 2.42 37.61
CA GLY A 72 16.78 1.24 37.68
C GLY A 72 15.30 1.57 37.57
N LEU A 73 14.86 2.67 38.19
CA LEU A 73 13.49 3.16 38.05
C LEU A 73 13.21 3.62 36.61
N LEU A 74 14.10 4.41 36.00
CA LEU A 74 13.95 4.84 34.60
C LEU A 74 13.87 3.65 33.66
N LEU A 75 14.76 2.66 33.80
CA LEU A 75 14.74 1.43 33.01
C LEU A 75 13.44 0.66 33.20
N THR A 76 12.94 0.53 34.44
CA THR A 76 11.68 -0.16 34.73
C THR A 76 10.49 0.55 34.09
N LEU A 77 10.41 1.87 34.25
CA LEU A 77 9.35 2.69 33.64
C LEU A 77 9.44 2.65 32.12
N SER A 78 10.64 2.70 31.53
CA SER A 78 10.84 2.55 30.09
C SER A 78 10.33 1.20 29.60
N GLY A 79 10.67 0.10 30.28
CA GLY A 79 10.17 -1.23 29.92
C GLY A 79 8.65 -1.33 29.96
N LEU A 80 8.02 -0.81 31.02
CA LEU A 80 6.56 -0.78 31.16
C LEU A 80 5.89 0.10 30.10
N ALA A 81 6.39 1.31 29.87
CA ALA A 81 5.83 2.24 28.90
C ALA A 81 5.98 1.73 27.46
N VAL A 82 7.11 1.12 27.13
CA VAL A 82 7.32 0.46 25.84
C VAL A 82 6.37 -0.72 25.67
N GLY A 83 6.25 -1.59 26.70
CA GLY A 83 5.33 -2.73 26.68
C GLY A 83 3.86 -2.35 26.60
N ALA A 84 3.48 -1.20 27.17
CA ALA A 84 2.13 -0.66 27.09
C ALA A 84 1.83 0.03 25.75
N SER A 85 2.85 0.50 25.00
CA SER A 85 2.63 1.29 23.77
C SER A 85 1.80 0.58 22.70
N PRO A 86 1.92 -0.74 22.44
CA PRO A 86 1.04 -1.44 21.51
C PRO A 86 -0.42 -1.49 21.96
N LEU A 87 -0.68 -1.59 23.27
CA LEU A 87 -2.05 -1.62 23.80
C LEU A 87 -2.72 -0.25 23.74
N VAL A 88 -1.96 0.82 24.02
CA VAL A 88 -2.45 2.19 23.85
C VAL A 88 -2.75 2.46 22.37
N PHE A 89 -1.90 1.94 21.48
CA PHE A 89 -2.11 2.01 20.04
C PHE A 89 -3.38 1.26 19.62
N ASP A 90 -3.54 0.00 20.03
CA ASP A 90 -4.72 -0.81 19.75
C ASP A 90 -6.01 -0.15 20.24
N TRP A 91 -6.02 0.33 21.50
CA TRP A 91 -7.13 1.08 22.08
C TRP A 91 -7.48 2.35 21.29
N LEU A 92 -6.47 3.07 20.79
CA LEU A 92 -6.67 4.28 19.99
C LEU A 92 -7.26 3.96 18.60
N THR A 93 -6.91 2.81 18.05
CA THR A 93 -7.23 2.43 16.67
C THR A 93 -8.42 1.49 16.54
N ASP A 94 -8.94 0.93 17.63
CA ASP A 94 -10.05 -0.02 17.62
C ASP A 94 -9.82 -1.19 16.64
N ASP A 95 -8.86 -2.07 16.96
CA ASP A 95 -8.43 -3.21 16.12
C ASP A 95 -7.83 -2.78 14.77
N LEU A 96 -6.78 -1.95 14.84
CA LEU A 96 -6.04 -1.44 13.68
C LEU A 96 -6.93 -0.71 12.66
N ASP A 97 -8.02 -0.08 13.10
CA ASP A 97 -8.81 0.75 12.19
C ASP A 97 -7.99 1.90 11.67
N TYR A 98 -8.36 2.31 10.47
CA TYR A 98 -7.77 3.48 9.88
C TYR A 98 -8.11 4.69 10.73
N LEU A 99 -7.08 5.47 11.09
CA LEU A 99 -7.30 6.75 11.75
C LEU A 99 -7.82 7.74 10.71
N GLU A 100 -9.15 7.77 10.59
CA GLU A 100 -9.88 8.71 9.77
C GLU A 100 -10.11 10.01 10.53
N ALA A 101 -9.70 11.11 9.91
CA ALA A 101 -10.22 12.42 10.24
C ALA A 101 -11.13 12.83 9.07
N ASP A 102 -12.42 13.02 9.35
CA ASP A 102 -13.36 13.78 8.52
C ASP A 102 -13.07 15.29 8.63
N ALA A 103 -11.79 15.63 8.55
CA ALA A 103 -11.30 16.98 8.73
C ALA A 103 -10.46 17.40 7.54
N ASP A 104 -10.34 18.71 7.38
CA ASP A 104 -9.43 19.33 6.43
C ASP A 104 -7.96 18.92 6.69
N TRP A 105 -7.06 19.41 5.86
CA TRP A 105 -5.64 19.11 5.99
C TRP A 105 -5.07 19.42 7.39
N ALA A 106 -5.52 20.51 8.03
CA ALA A 106 -5.04 20.91 9.34
C ALA A 106 -5.53 19.95 10.44
N GLY A 107 -6.80 19.54 10.39
CA GLY A 107 -7.36 18.54 11.29
C GLY A 107 -6.68 17.18 11.15
N TYR A 108 -6.37 16.76 9.92
CA TYR A 108 -5.59 15.54 9.70
C TYR A 108 -4.19 15.61 10.33
N VAL A 109 -3.48 16.73 10.16
CA VAL A 109 -2.15 16.92 10.77
C VAL A 109 -2.25 16.92 12.30
N LEU A 110 -3.25 17.59 12.88
CA LEU A 110 -3.45 17.60 14.33
C LEU A 110 -3.76 16.20 14.89
N MET A 111 -4.64 15.45 14.22
CA MET A 111 -4.92 14.04 14.57
C MET A 111 -3.66 13.20 14.48
N LEU A 112 -2.88 13.33 13.40
CA LEU A 112 -1.63 12.60 13.19
C LEU A 112 -0.63 12.86 14.33
N PHE A 113 -0.38 14.13 14.68
CA PHE A 113 0.50 14.49 15.79
C PHE A 113 -0.07 14.02 17.15
N GLY A 114 -1.38 14.16 17.38
CA GLY A 114 -2.03 13.74 18.62
C GLY A 114 -1.94 12.23 18.85
N ALA A 115 -2.30 11.44 17.84
CA ALA A 115 -2.21 9.97 17.86
C ALA A 115 -0.77 9.51 18.08
N THR A 116 0.17 10.05 17.31
CA THR A 116 1.60 9.75 17.44
C THR A 116 2.13 10.12 18.82
N ALA A 117 1.80 11.32 19.32
CA ALA A 117 2.25 11.78 20.63
C ALA A 117 1.70 10.88 21.74
N LEU A 118 0.42 10.51 21.70
CA LEU A 118 -0.17 9.65 22.73
C LEU A 118 0.57 8.32 22.88
N VAL A 119 0.97 7.71 21.77
CA VAL A 119 1.60 6.39 21.74
C VAL A 119 3.12 6.47 21.98
N VAL A 120 3.80 7.40 21.31
CA VAL A 120 5.28 7.42 21.22
C VAL A 120 5.91 8.34 22.26
N LEU A 121 5.25 9.44 22.64
CA LEU A 121 5.86 10.47 23.49
C LEU A 121 6.12 9.97 24.93
N PRO A 122 5.19 9.28 25.62
CA PRO A 122 5.44 8.79 26.98
C PRO A 122 6.65 7.85 27.12
N PRO A 123 6.81 6.77 26.31
CA PRO A 123 8.00 5.94 26.42
C PRO A 123 9.25 6.71 25.99
N THR A 124 9.20 7.48 24.89
CA THR A 124 10.37 8.20 24.37
C THR A 124 10.91 9.25 25.33
N LEU A 125 10.05 9.92 26.12
CA LEU A 125 10.50 10.82 27.19
C LEU A 125 11.39 10.12 28.21
N LEU A 126 11.02 8.90 28.63
CA LEU A 126 11.79 8.10 29.59
C LEU A 126 13.13 7.67 28.98
N LEU A 127 13.11 7.23 27.73
CA LEU A 127 14.29 6.86 26.96
C LEU A 127 15.26 8.07 26.80
N GLY A 128 14.71 9.23 26.46
CA GLY A 128 15.43 10.50 26.33
C GLY A 128 15.96 11.04 27.65
N THR A 129 15.40 10.60 28.77
CA THR A 129 15.90 10.92 30.11
C THR A 129 17.09 10.04 30.50
N LEU A 130 17.05 8.76 30.11
CA LEU A 130 18.01 7.74 30.55
C LEU A 130 19.46 8.07 30.16
N PHE A 131 19.75 8.31 28.88
CA PHE A 131 21.12 8.51 28.41
C PHE A 131 21.76 9.81 28.94
N PRO A 132 21.10 10.98 28.90
CA PRO A 132 21.63 12.19 29.51
C PRO A 132 21.84 12.08 31.02
N TYR A 133 20.98 11.33 31.73
CA TYR A 133 21.20 11.05 33.15
C TYR A 133 22.44 10.17 33.37
N LEU A 134 22.66 9.12 32.54
CA LEU A 134 23.87 8.31 32.56
C LEU A 134 25.14 9.15 32.36
N LEU A 135 25.11 10.12 31.44
CA LEU A 135 26.23 11.05 31.21
C LEU A 135 26.54 11.89 32.46
N ARG A 136 25.51 12.44 33.12
CA ARG A 136 25.68 13.24 34.35
C ARG A 136 26.29 12.42 35.48
N VAL A 137 25.82 11.18 35.67
CA VAL A 137 26.37 10.25 36.66
C VAL A 137 27.82 9.89 36.35
N ALA A 138 28.16 9.67 35.07
CA ALA A 138 29.52 9.32 34.66
C ALA A 138 30.51 10.50 34.75
N ALA A 139 30.03 11.74 34.60
CA ALA A 139 30.84 12.96 34.69
C ALA A 139 31.16 13.36 36.14
N GLY A 140 30.29 13.06 37.11
CA GLY A 140 30.33 13.54 38.49
C GLY A 140 31.46 13.01 39.40
N GLY A 141 32.62 12.59 38.88
CA GLY A 141 33.70 12.07 39.73
C GLY A 141 35.04 11.75 39.07
N ARG A 142 35.37 12.31 37.89
CA ARG A 142 36.62 11.98 37.17
C ARG A 142 37.34 13.21 36.60
N ALA A 143 38.67 13.22 36.65
CA ALA A 143 39.53 14.29 36.11
C ALA A 143 39.47 14.41 34.57
N THR A 144 39.07 13.34 33.86
CA THR A 144 38.96 13.29 32.38
C THR A 144 37.51 13.15 31.92
N VAL A 145 36.66 14.12 32.30
CA VAL A 145 35.22 14.14 31.98
C VAL A 145 34.96 13.96 30.48
N GLY A 146 35.74 14.64 29.63
CA GLY A 146 35.57 14.60 28.17
C GLY A 146 35.73 13.21 27.55
N ALA A 147 36.75 12.44 27.98
CA ALA A 147 37.00 11.10 27.47
C ALA A 147 35.88 10.11 27.87
N VAL A 148 35.35 10.24 29.08
CA VAL A 148 34.26 9.38 29.58
C VAL A 148 32.96 9.66 28.86
N VAL A 149 32.61 10.95 28.70
CA VAL A 149 31.42 11.37 27.95
C VAL A 149 31.53 10.94 26.49
N GLY A 150 32.69 11.17 25.86
CA GLY A 150 32.95 10.75 24.48
C GLY A 150 32.83 9.23 24.28
N HIS A 151 33.37 8.43 25.20
CA HIS A 151 33.27 6.97 25.13
C HIS A 151 31.82 6.47 25.27
N LEU A 152 31.05 7.01 26.22
CA LEU A 152 29.63 6.64 26.38
C LEU A 152 28.77 7.07 25.18
N ALA A 153 29.03 8.26 24.63
CA ALA A 153 28.39 8.71 23.40
C ALA A 153 28.68 7.78 22.22
N ALA A 154 29.95 7.40 22.03
CA ALA A 154 30.33 6.45 20.96
C ALA A 154 29.62 5.10 21.10
N LEU A 155 29.55 4.54 22.32
CA LEU A 155 28.84 3.28 22.58
C LEU A 155 27.33 3.40 22.34
N ASN A 156 26.72 4.52 22.74
CA ASN A 156 25.30 4.78 22.47
C ASN A 156 25.04 4.87 20.97
N THR A 157 25.91 5.54 20.20
CA THR A 157 25.80 5.60 18.74
C THR A 157 25.98 4.22 18.09
N LEU A 158 26.94 3.42 18.54
CA LEU A 158 27.11 2.04 18.05
C LEU A 158 25.87 1.18 18.36
N GLY A 159 25.32 1.32 19.57
CA GLY A 159 24.07 0.70 19.95
C GLY A 159 22.94 1.12 19.03
N ALA A 160 22.77 2.42 18.80
CA ALA A 160 21.75 2.99 17.92
C ALA A 160 21.82 2.46 16.48
N ILE A 161 23.01 2.38 15.90
CA ILE A 161 23.23 1.76 14.58
C ILE A 161 22.80 0.30 14.60
N ALA A 162 23.29 -0.49 15.57
CA ALA A 162 22.94 -1.89 15.69
C ALA A 162 21.43 -2.11 15.92
N GLY A 163 20.79 -1.23 16.70
CA GLY A 163 19.35 -1.26 16.99
C GLY A 163 18.49 -1.02 15.77
N SER A 164 18.82 0.01 14.98
CA SER A 164 18.11 0.32 13.72
C SER A 164 18.23 -0.83 12.70
N ILE A 165 19.42 -1.42 12.56
CA ILE A 165 19.65 -2.55 11.65
C ILE A 165 18.92 -3.80 12.15
N ALA A 166 19.03 -4.12 13.45
CA ALA A 166 18.36 -5.27 14.03
C ALA A 166 16.83 -5.14 13.90
N ALA A 167 16.25 -3.99 14.22
CA ALA A 167 14.82 -3.77 14.10
C ALA A 167 14.34 -3.93 12.65
N GLY A 168 14.98 -3.23 11.70
CA GLY A 168 14.51 -3.18 10.31
C GLY A 168 14.75 -4.44 9.48
N PHE A 169 15.81 -5.21 9.77
CA PHE A 169 16.27 -6.30 8.90
C PHE A 169 16.34 -7.68 9.57
N VAL A 170 16.07 -7.78 10.87
CA VAL A 170 16.16 -9.07 11.61
C VAL A 170 14.92 -9.30 12.45
N LEU A 171 14.59 -8.37 13.35
CA LEU A 171 13.55 -8.57 14.36
C LEU A 171 12.15 -8.62 13.72
N LEU A 172 11.86 -7.73 12.77
CA LEU A 172 10.58 -7.76 12.06
C LEU A 172 10.36 -9.08 11.30
N ASP A 173 11.38 -9.56 10.58
CA ASP A 173 11.27 -10.80 9.80
C ASP A 173 11.19 -12.07 10.67
N TRP A 174 11.82 -12.08 11.85
CA TRP A 174 11.89 -13.28 12.71
C TRP A 174 10.83 -13.33 13.80
N LEU A 175 10.56 -12.19 14.44
CA LEU A 175 9.66 -12.09 15.59
C LEU A 175 8.32 -11.47 15.24
N GLY A 176 8.22 -10.73 14.13
CA GLY A 176 7.09 -9.84 13.85
C GLY A 176 7.15 -8.57 14.69
N LEU A 177 6.23 -7.64 14.42
CA LEU A 177 6.20 -6.31 15.02
C LEU A 177 5.99 -6.36 16.53
N TRP A 178 4.93 -7.03 16.98
CA TRP A 178 4.50 -7.01 18.38
C TRP A 178 5.54 -7.62 19.33
N ARG A 179 6.06 -8.79 18.96
CA ARG A 179 7.07 -9.49 19.76
C ARG A 179 8.42 -8.74 19.75
N SER A 180 8.73 -8.02 18.68
CA SER A 180 9.93 -7.15 18.64
C SER A 180 9.82 -6.01 19.64
N ILE A 181 8.66 -5.37 19.78
CA ILE A 181 8.42 -4.32 20.78
C ILE A 181 8.48 -4.92 22.20
N GLN A 182 7.87 -6.10 22.41
CA GLN A 182 7.96 -6.81 23.70
C GLN A 182 9.41 -7.18 24.06
N LEU A 183 10.22 -7.61 23.09
CA LEU A 183 11.63 -7.87 23.31
C LEU A 183 12.36 -6.61 23.80
N MET A 184 12.13 -5.47 23.15
CA MET A 184 12.73 -4.18 23.57
C MET A 184 12.31 -3.77 24.98
N ALA A 185 11.03 -3.94 25.32
CA ALA A 185 10.52 -3.73 26.68
C ALA A 185 11.23 -4.66 27.69
N GLY A 186 11.35 -5.95 27.34
CA GLY A 186 12.03 -6.95 28.14
C GLY A 186 13.51 -6.64 28.35
N LEU A 187 14.22 -6.11 27.35
CA LEU A 187 15.61 -5.69 27.49
C LEU A 187 15.79 -4.59 28.55
N TYR A 188 14.89 -3.60 28.59
CA TYR A 188 14.89 -2.57 29.63
C TYR A 188 14.63 -3.15 31.03
N LEU A 189 13.63 -4.03 31.17
CA LEU A 189 13.30 -4.67 32.44
C LEU A 189 14.43 -5.59 32.94
N SER A 190 15.06 -6.35 32.04
CA SER A 190 16.23 -7.17 32.34
C SER A 190 17.42 -6.32 32.77
N ALA A 191 17.69 -5.19 32.11
CA ALA A 191 18.75 -4.27 32.52
C ALA A 191 18.48 -3.68 33.91
N ALA A 192 17.22 -3.34 34.22
CA ALA A 192 16.82 -2.87 35.55
C ALA A 192 17.05 -3.94 36.63
N LEU A 193 16.68 -5.19 36.34
CA LEU A 193 16.87 -6.32 37.26
C LEU A 193 18.36 -6.63 37.49
N LEU A 194 19.16 -6.69 36.42
CA LEU A 194 20.60 -6.93 36.51
C LEU A 194 21.30 -5.83 37.33
N LEU A 195 20.91 -4.57 37.12
CA LEU A 195 21.39 -3.43 37.91
C LEU A 195 21.02 -3.56 39.39
N ALA A 196 19.81 -4.03 39.70
CA ALA A 196 19.36 -4.20 41.09
C ALA A 196 20.04 -5.37 41.81
N LEU A 197 20.49 -6.39 41.08
CA LEU A 197 21.20 -7.56 41.59
C LEU A 197 22.72 -7.35 41.72
N GLU A 198 23.29 -6.28 41.14
CA GLU A 198 24.73 -6.03 41.22
C GLU A 198 25.17 -5.78 42.68
N PRO A 199 26.18 -6.51 43.20
CA PRO A 199 26.61 -6.37 44.59
C PRO A 199 27.14 -4.96 44.87
N GLN A 200 26.39 -4.17 45.63
CA GLN A 200 26.81 -2.83 46.00
C GLN A 200 27.88 -2.91 47.10
N ARG A 201 29.15 -2.68 46.74
CA ARG A 201 30.33 -2.84 47.62
C ARG A 201 30.32 -2.01 48.91
N ALA A 202 29.42 -1.03 49.07
CA ALA A 202 29.40 -0.10 50.20
C ALA A 202 28.01 0.12 50.83
N ALA A 203 26.96 -0.54 50.34
CA ALA A 203 25.59 -0.42 50.87
C ALA A 203 25.02 -1.81 51.11
N GLY A 204 24.18 -1.96 52.14
CA GLY A 204 23.52 -3.23 52.47
C GLY A 204 22.67 -3.81 51.32
N ARG A 205 21.95 -4.90 51.60
CA ARG A 205 21.06 -5.58 50.63
C ARG A 205 20.27 -4.56 49.79
N PRO A 206 20.15 -4.75 48.46
CA PRO A 206 19.39 -3.82 47.61
C PRO A 206 17.98 -3.63 48.17
N ALA A 207 17.45 -2.41 48.08
CA ALA A 207 16.08 -2.14 48.50
C ALA A 207 15.15 -3.13 47.79
N ARG A 208 14.30 -3.85 48.52
CA ARG A 208 13.43 -4.91 47.97
C ARG A 208 12.65 -4.42 46.74
N ALA A 209 12.22 -3.16 46.74
CA ALA A 209 11.53 -2.53 45.62
C ALA A 209 12.36 -2.49 44.32
N ALA A 210 13.68 -2.28 44.39
CA ALA A 210 14.55 -2.23 43.21
C ALA A 210 14.61 -3.58 42.46
N VAL A 211 14.34 -4.70 43.15
CA VAL A 211 14.28 -6.04 42.56
C VAL A 211 12.84 -6.42 42.21
N LEU A 212 11.88 -6.14 43.09
CA LEU A 212 10.49 -6.53 42.90
C LEU A 212 9.80 -5.77 41.76
N LEU A 213 10.14 -4.50 41.53
CA LEU A 213 9.51 -3.70 40.47
C LEU A 213 9.86 -4.22 39.05
N PRO A 214 11.12 -4.50 38.68
CA PRO A 214 11.43 -5.15 37.40
C PRO A 214 10.79 -6.52 37.23
N ILE A 215 10.71 -7.32 38.31
CA ILE A 215 10.06 -8.65 38.28
C ILE A 215 8.55 -8.50 38.02
N ALA A 216 7.90 -7.58 38.73
CA ALA A 216 6.49 -7.26 38.50
C ALA A 216 6.28 -6.71 37.08
N GLY A 217 7.21 -5.92 36.57
CA GLY A 217 7.18 -5.44 35.17
C GLY A 217 7.30 -6.57 34.16
N TRP A 218 8.17 -7.56 34.41
CA TRP A 218 8.26 -8.77 33.57
C TRP A 218 6.97 -9.59 33.63
N LEU A 219 6.39 -9.77 34.82
CA LEU A 219 5.11 -10.45 34.98
C LEU A 219 4.01 -9.71 34.22
N ALA A 220 3.95 -8.38 34.31
CA ALA A 220 3.01 -7.57 33.55
C ALA A 220 3.23 -7.72 32.04
N LEU A 221 4.48 -7.70 31.57
CA LEU A 221 4.84 -7.82 30.14
C LEU A 221 4.35 -9.14 29.50
N ILE A 222 4.38 -10.24 30.24
CA ILE A 222 3.94 -11.56 29.75
C ILE A 222 2.47 -11.89 30.04
N THR A 223 1.76 -11.03 30.78
CA THR A 223 0.36 -11.26 31.15
C THR A 223 -0.57 -10.18 30.63
N VAL A 224 -0.54 -8.99 31.25
CA VAL A 224 -1.48 -7.90 30.98
C VAL A 224 -1.01 -7.02 29.81
N LEU A 225 0.30 -6.87 29.63
CA LEU A 225 0.92 -6.11 28.53
C LEU A 225 1.38 -7.03 27.38
N ASP A 226 0.73 -8.19 27.24
CA ASP A 226 1.09 -9.18 26.23
C ASP A 226 0.62 -8.77 24.82
N ALA A 227 1.40 -7.92 24.15
CA ALA A 227 1.15 -7.48 22.79
C ALA A 227 1.15 -8.61 21.74
N SER A 228 1.64 -9.82 22.05
CA SER A 228 1.63 -10.93 21.09
C SER A 228 0.23 -11.43 20.73
N ARG A 229 -0.78 -11.00 21.50
CA ARG A 229 -2.21 -11.29 21.27
C ARG A 229 -2.88 -10.26 20.37
N LEU A 230 -2.19 -9.15 20.07
CA LEU A 230 -2.74 -8.10 19.24
C LEU A 230 -2.83 -8.56 17.78
N PRO A 231 -3.84 -8.07 17.05
CA PRO A 231 -4.02 -8.39 15.65
C PRO A 231 -2.83 -7.86 14.83
N VAL A 232 -2.40 -8.63 13.83
CA VAL A 232 -1.38 -8.22 12.86
C VAL A 232 -2.03 -7.64 11.61
N VAL A 233 -3.24 -8.09 11.31
CA VAL A 233 -4.03 -7.67 10.16
C VAL A 233 -5.44 -7.42 10.65
N ARG A 234 -6.02 -6.28 10.27
CA ARG A 234 -7.44 -6.01 10.48
C ARG A 234 -8.26 -6.90 9.57
N VAL A 235 -9.12 -7.73 10.16
CA VAL A 235 -10.02 -8.65 9.46
C VAL A 235 -11.44 -8.32 9.88
N ASP A 236 -12.29 -7.97 8.90
CA ASP A 236 -13.71 -7.63 9.07
C ASP A 236 -14.05 -6.30 9.78
N PRO A 237 -13.99 -5.15 9.08
CA PRO A 237 -14.36 -3.86 9.65
C PRO A 237 -15.89 -3.61 9.73
N ILE A 238 -16.72 -4.27 8.92
CA ILE A 238 -18.15 -3.90 8.72
C ILE A 238 -19.01 -5.13 8.33
N GLY A 239 -18.86 -6.27 9.00
CA GLY A 239 -19.72 -7.46 8.78
C GLY A 239 -19.69 -8.02 7.35
N ARG A 240 -18.56 -7.89 6.65
CA ARG A 240 -18.38 -8.31 5.24
C ARG A 240 -17.86 -9.73 5.09
N ASN A 241 -17.77 -10.49 6.19
CA ASN A 241 -17.31 -11.87 6.21
C ASN A 241 -15.91 -11.99 5.56
N GLU A 242 -15.02 -11.04 5.89
CA GLU A 242 -13.62 -11.10 5.49
C GLU A 242 -12.91 -12.15 6.36
N SER A 243 -12.08 -13.01 5.74
CA SER A 243 -11.29 -14.00 6.48
C SER A 243 -9.84 -13.93 6.06
N LEU A 244 -8.94 -14.00 7.05
CA LEU A 244 -7.50 -14.07 6.82
C LEU A 244 -7.09 -15.50 6.46
N TYR A 245 -6.38 -15.66 5.35
CA TYR A 245 -5.76 -16.92 4.98
C TYR A 245 -4.36 -17.03 5.57
N GLN A 246 -3.53 -16.02 5.32
CA GLN A 246 -2.17 -15.95 5.83
C GLN A 246 -1.67 -14.50 5.82
N ALA A 247 -0.81 -14.17 6.78
CA ALA A 247 -0.07 -12.92 6.83
C ALA A 247 1.42 -13.19 6.98
N TRP A 248 2.23 -12.29 6.43
CA TRP A 248 3.67 -12.23 6.61
C TRP A 248 4.04 -10.82 7.06
N GLU A 249 4.93 -10.76 8.04
CA GLU A 249 5.49 -9.52 8.56
C GLU A 249 6.95 -9.47 8.14
N SER A 250 7.36 -8.37 7.54
CA SER A 250 8.77 -8.15 7.21
C SER A 250 9.18 -6.70 7.41
N GLY A 251 10.48 -6.46 7.27
CA GLY A 251 11.05 -5.12 7.20
C GLY A 251 10.40 -4.20 6.15
N ALA A 252 9.68 -4.75 5.17
CA ALA A 252 9.03 -3.99 4.11
C ALA A 252 7.58 -3.58 4.45
N GLY A 253 6.89 -4.32 5.33
CA GLY A 253 5.50 -4.09 5.73
C GLY A 253 4.79 -5.40 6.06
N VAL A 254 3.48 -5.32 6.31
CA VAL A 254 2.63 -6.50 6.50
C VAL A 254 1.94 -6.84 5.18
N VAL A 255 2.12 -8.06 4.68
CA VAL A 255 1.40 -8.59 3.52
C VAL A 255 0.44 -9.68 3.98
N ALA A 256 -0.81 -9.59 3.56
CA ALA A 256 -1.84 -10.55 3.95
C ALA A 256 -2.67 -11.01 2.75
N VAL A 257 -3.02 -12.29 2.73
CA VAL A 257 -4.04 -12.82 1.82
C VAL A 257 -5.35 -12.89 2.56
N VAL A 258 -6.33 -12.16 2.06
CA VAL A 258 -7.68 -12.08 2.62
C VAL A 258 -8.70 -12.59 1.62
N ARG A 259 -9.76 -13.21 2.13
CA ARG A 259 -10.91 -13.64 1.34
C ARG A 259 -12.10 -12.75 1.66
N ARG A 260 -12.77 -12.27 0.61
CA ARG A 260 -14.03 -11.52 0.68
C ARG A 260 -15.04 -12.21 -0.23
N GLY A 261 -16.03 -12.90 0.36
CA GLY A 261 -16.95 -13.74 -0.40
C GLY A 261 -16.21 -14.87 -1.13
N ALA A 262 -16.30 -14.91 -2.46
CA ALA A 262 -15.57 -15.87 -3.30
C ALA A 262 -14.18 -15.37 -3.76
N ALA A 263 -13.86 -14.09 -3.53
CA ALA A 263 -12.65 -13.47 -4.05
C ALA A 263 -11.50 -13.51 -3.04
N LEU A 264 -10.28 -13.72 -3.53
CA LEU A 264 -9.03 -13.59 -2.79
C LEU A 264 -8.36 -12.27 -3.17
N GLY A 265 -7.81 -11.55 -2.20
CA GLY A 265 -7.05 -10.33 -2.42
C GLY A 265 -5.75 -10.33 -1.62
N ILE A 266 -4.76 -9.59 -2.11
CA ILE A 266 -3.53 -9.31 -1.36
C ILE A 266 -3.65 -7.92 -0.74
N LYS A 267 -3.53 -7.84 0.58
CA LYS A 267 -3.60 -6.62 1.38
C LYS A 267 -2.21 -6.28 1.90
N VAL A 268 -1.87 -4.99 1.93
CA VAL A 268 -0.60 -4.46 2.45
C VAL A 268 -0.90 -3.38 3.47
N ASP A 269 -0.28 -3.48 4.66
CA ASP A 269 -0.40 -2.53 5.78
C ASP A 269 -1.86 -2.13 6.08
N ASN A 270 -2.76 -3.12 6.07
CA ASN A 270 -4.21 -3.03 6.32
C ASN A 270 -5.07 -2.17 5.39
N HIS A 271 -4.49 -1.40 4.47
CA HIS A 271 -5.26 -0.39 3.72
C HIS A 271 -5.19 -0.57 2.21
N TYR A 272 -4.11 -1.18 1.72
CA TYR A 272 -3.84 -1.24 0.29
C TYR A 272 -4.07 -2.64 -0.25
N THR A 273 -4.93 -2.77 -1.25
CA THR A 273 -5.12 -4.04 -1.96
C THR A 273 -4.30 -4.02 -3.25
N LEU A 274 -3.34 -4.95 -3.40
CA LEU A 274 -2.49 -5.07 -4.60
C LEU A 274 -3.20 -5.74 -5.79
N GLY A 275 -4.43 -6.23 -5.58
CA GLY A 275 -5.26 -6.89 -6.58
C GLY A 275 -6.16 -7.94 -5.95
N SER A 276 -7.09 -8.47 -6.75
CA SER A 276 -8.11 -9.41 -6.29
C SER A 276 -8.60 -10.32 -7.42
N THR A 277 -8.96 -11.56 -7.08
CA THR A 277 -9.59 -12.48 -8.05
C THR A 277 -10.99 -12.02 -8.49
N ALA A 278 -11.58 -11.00 -7.86
CA ALA A 278 -12.77 -10.31 -8.38
C ALA A 278 -12.45 -9.43 -9.59
N GLY A 279 -11.20 -8.98 -9.73
CA GLY A 279 -10.73 -8.02 -10.74
C GLY A 279 -9.93 -8.63 -11.89
N LEU A 280 -9.93 -9.96 -12.06
CA LEU A 280 -9.05 -10.67 -13.00
C LEU A 280 -9.06 -10.07 -14.41
N GLY A 281 -10.24 -9.81 -14.96
CA GLY A 281 -10.35 -9.23 -16.30
C GLY A 281 -9.74 -7.83 -16.43
N PHE A 282 -9.77 -7.03 -15.36
CA PHE A 282 -9.08 -5.73 -15.32
C PHE A 282 -7.57 -5.91 -15.22
N GLU A 283 -7.10 -6.82 -14.38
CA GLU A 283 -5.67 -7.11 -14.20
C GLU A 283 -5.02 -7.69 -15.46
N GLU A 284 -5.66 -8.66 -16.12
CA GLU A 284 -5.17 -9.22 -17.39
C GLU A 284 -5.10 -8.16 -18.49
N ARG A 285 -6.11 -7.29 -18.57
CA ARG A 285 -6.16 -6.18 -19.55
C ARG A 285 -4.95 -5.25 -19.44
N GLN A 286 -4.45 -5.01 -18.22
CA GLN A 286 -3.29 -4.16 -18.01
C GLN A 286 -2.02 -4.65 -18.75
N ALA A 287 -1.92 -5.95 -19.06
CA ALA A 287 -0.90 -6.49 -19.96
C ALA A 287 -1.38 -6.57 -21.41
N HIS A 288 -2.61 -7.05 -21.66
CA HIS A 288 -3.08 -7.21 -23.04
C HIS A 288 -3.06 -5.91 -23.84
N PHE A 289 -3.48 -4.78 -23.26
CA PHE A 289 -3.48 -3.48 -23.94
C PHE A 289 -2.09 -3.10 -24.47
N PRO A 290 -1.06 -2.88 -23.62
CA PRO A 290 0.24 -2.46 -24.11
C PRO A 290 0.93 -3.46 -25.04
N LEU A 291 0.73 -4.77 -24.81
CA LEU A 291 1.34 -5.80 -25.66
C LEU A 291 0.67 -5.86 -27.04
N LEU A 292 -0.64 -5.63 -27.13
CA LEU A 292 -1.33 -5.52 -28.42
C LEU A 292 -0.91 -4.28 -29.21
N LEU A 293 -0.57 -3.17 -28.53
CA LEU A 293 -0.12 -1.94 -29.19
C LEU A 293 1.29 -2.07 -29.80
N HIS A 294 2.10 -3.01 -29.31
CA HIS A 294 3.42 -3.30 -29.87
C HIS A 294 3.30 -4.36 -30.99
N PRO A 295 3.99 -4.20 -32.14
CA PRO A 295 3.85 -5.15 -33.26
C PRO A 295 4.37 -6.55 -32.95
N GLN A 296 5.48 -6.66 -32.21
CA GLN A 296 6.10 -7.93 -31.83
C GLN A 296 6.73 -7.87 -30.42
N PRO A 297 5.94 -7.93 -29.33
CA PRO A 297 6.46 -7.82 -27.97
C PRO A 297 7.23 -9.10 -27.59
N GLN A 298 8.57 -9.08 -27.59
CA GLN A 298 9.39 -10.25 -27.24
C GLN A 298 9.91 -10.20 -25.81
N ARG A 299 10.34 -9.03 -25.33
CA ARG A 299 10.84 -8.82 -23.97
C ARG A 299 10.01 -7.79 -23.24
N VAL A 300 9.39 -8.20 -22.15
CA VAL A 300 8.47 -7.37 -21.37
C VAL A 300 8.98 -7.21 -19.95
N PHE A 301 8.90 -5.99 -19.41
CA PHE A 301 9.23 -5.70 -18.02
C PHE A 301 8.01 -5.11 -17.29
N PHE A 302 7.66 -5.68 -16.15
CA PHE A 302 6.63 -5.19 -15.24
C PHE A 302 7.28 -4.56 -14.00
N ILE A 303 6.89 -3.32 -13.71
CA ILE A 303 7.19 -2.63 -12.45
C ILE A 303 6.02 -2.94 -11.51
N GLY A 304 6.24 -3.80 -10.52
CA GLY A 304 5.20 -4.41 -9.71
C GLY A 304 4.83 -5.82 -10.20
N LEU A 305 4.40 -6.67 -9.26
CA LEU A 305 3.82 -7.98 -9.54
C LEU A 305 2.40 -8.09 -9.00
N GLY A 306 2.16 -7.59 -7.80
CA GLY A 306 0.87 -7.71 -7.12
C GLY A 306 0.43 -9.18 -7.01
N THR A 307 -0.73 -9.50 -7.58
CA THR A 307 -1.27 -10.88 -7.66
C THR A 307 -0.54 -11.76 -8.68
N GLY A 308 0.29 -11.19 -9.55
CA GLY A 308 0.91 -11.86 -10.69
C GLY A 308 -0.01 -12.06 -11.91
N VAL A 309 -1.29 -11.70 -11.84
CA VAL A 309 -2.25 -11.91 -12.93
C VAL A 309 -1.87 -11.11 -14.17
N THR A 310 -1.52 -9.83 -14.01
CA THR A 310 -1.08 -8.95 -15.11
C THR A 310 0.17 -9.49 -15.81
N ALA A 311 1.23 -9.81 -15.06
CA ALA A 311 2.44 -10.38 -15.65
C ALA A 311 2.17 -11.76 -16.28
N GLY A 312 1.30 -12.57 -15.68
CA GLY A 312 0.87 -13.88 -16.19
C GLY A 312 0.13 -13.77 -17.52
N ALA A 313 -0.71 -12.75 -17.71
CA ALA A 313 -1.42 -12.50 -18.96
C ALA A 313 -0.47 -12.23 -20.14
N ALA A 314 0.75 -11.74 -19.88
CA ALA A 314 1.77 -11.55 -20.91
C ALA A 314 2.21 -12.87 -21.57
N LEU A 315 2.12 -14.01 -20.87
CA LEU A 315 2.54 -15.32 -21.40
C LEU A 315 1.64 -15.85 -22.52
N ARG A 316 0.45 -15.26 -22.70
CA ARG A 316 -0.46 -15.53 -23.84
C ARG A 316 -0.04 -14.82 -25.12
N HIS A 317 0.89 -13.88 -25.03
CA HIS A 317 1.47 -13.19 -26.18
C HIS A 317 2.74 -13.92 -26.66
N PRO A 318 3.26 -13.64 -27.87
CA PRO A 318 4.49 -14.23 -28.40
C PRO A 318 5.76 -13.68 -27.72
N VAL A 319 5.73 -13.53 -26.40
CA VAL A 319 6.86 -13.11 -25.57
C VAL A 319 7.88 -14.24 -25.47
N GLN A 320 9.15 -13.86 -25.49
CA GLN A 320 10.31 -14.71 -25.21
C GLN A 320 10.80 -14.54 -23.78
N GLN A 321 10.52 -13.38 -23.16
CA GLN A 321 10.92 -13.10 -21.79
C GLN A 321 9.91 -12.17 -21.10
N VAL A 322 9.50 -12.55 -19.89
CA VAL A 322 8.71 -11.73 -18.97
C VAL A 322 9.54 -11.49 -17.72
N VAL A 323 9.82 -10.24 -17.39
CA VAL A 323 10.50 -9.86 -16.14
C VAL A 323 9.52 -9.06 -15.29
N ALA A 324 9.36 -9.43 -14.03
CA ALA A 324 8.55 -8.66 -13.08
C ALA A 324 9.40 -8.34 -11.84
N ALA A 325 9.48 -7.06 -11.48
CA ALA A 325 10.16 -6.61 -10.27
C ALA A 325 9.14 -6.19 -9.22
N GLU A 326 9.12 -6.89 -8.09
CA GLU A 326 8.23 -6.64 -6.97
C GLU A 326 9.02 -6.19 -5.75
N LEU A 327 8.58 -5.09 -5.14
CA LEU A 327 9.23 -4.47 -3.99
C LEU A 327 9.10 -5.35 -2.74
N LEU A 328 7.95 -6.03 -2.59
CA LEU A 328 7.62 -6.81 -1.40
C LEU A 328 7.85 -8.32 -1.65
N PRO A 329 8.90 -8.93 -1.07
CA PRO A 329 9.14 -10.37 -1.22
C PRO A 329 7.95 -11.23 -0.77
N ASP A 330 7.24 -10.79 0.27
CA ASP A 330 6.06 -11.49 0.77
C ASP A 330 4.87 -11.43 -0.19
N ALA A 331 4.75 -10.38 -1.02
CA ALA A 331 3.75 -10.33 -2.08
C ALA A 331 4.06 -11.35 -3.18
N ILE A 332 5.34 -11.60 -3.49
CA ILE A 332 5.75 -12.68 -4.40
C ILE A 332 5.35 -14.04 -3.83
N THR A 333 5.61 -14.27 -2.53
CA THR A 333 5.23 -15.50 -1.83
C THR A 333 3.71 -15.69 -1.83
N ALA A 334 2.96 -14.63 -1.53
CA ALA A 334 1.49 -14.63 -1.55
C ALA A 334 0.94 -14.95 -2.94
N ALA A 335 1.42 -14.26 -3.98
CA ALA A 335 1.05 -14.51 -5.37
C ALA A 335 1.36 -15.95 -5.78
N ARG A 336 2.58 -16.44 -5.51
CA ARG A 336 2.98 -17.81 -5.83
C ARG A 336 2.16 -18.86 -5.09
N THR A 337 1.71 -18.59 -3.87
CA THR A 337 1.07 -19.63 -3.05
C THR A 337 -0.43 -19.66 -3.29
N TYR A 338 -1.06 -18.49 -3.40
CA TYR A 338 -2.52 -18.38 -3.38
C TYR A 338 -3.15 -18.00 -4.72
N PHE A 339 -2.39 -17.43 -5.67
CA PHE A 339 -2.94 -16.92 -6.93
C PHE A 339 -2.54 -17.73 -8.18
N ARG A 340 -1.80 -18.83 -8.02
CA ARG A 340 -1.36 -19.73 -9.13
C ARG A 340 -2.43 -20.02 -10.19
N PRO A 341 -3.69 -20.34 -9.84
CA PRO A 341 -4.71 -20.70 -10.84
C PRO A 341 -5.01 -19.59 -11.86
N TRP A 342 -4.66 -18.33 -11.57
CA TRP A 342 -5.01 -17.17 -12.39
C TRP A 342 -3.82 -16.49 -13.07
N GLN A 343 -2.63 -17.08 -13.00
CA GLN A 343 -1.38 -16.46 -13.47
C GLN A 343 -0.82 -17.10 -14.75
N ASN A 344 -1.56 -18.01 -15.40
CA ASN A 344 -1.11 -18.68 -16.63
C ASN A 344 0.27 -19.37 -16.50
N GLY A 345 0.57 -19.95 -15.33
CA GLY A 345 1.85 -20.64 -15.08
C GLY A 345 3.04 -19.69 -14.90
N LEU A 346 2.81 -18.41 -14.56
CA LEU A 346 3.86 -17.38 -14.44
C LEU A 346 5.10 -17.85 -13.68
N PHE A 347 4.93 -18.55 -12.55
CA PHE A 347 6.04 -18.97 -11.68
C PHE A 347 6.80 -20.20 -12.20
N GLU A 348 6.22 -20.95 -13.12
CA GLU A 348 6.77 -22.18 -13.68
C GLU A 348 7.30 -22.02 -15.12
N ASP A 349 6.83 -20.99 -15.84
CA ASP A 349 7.20 -20.76 -17.23
C ASP A 349 8.69 -20.34 -17.35
N PRO A 350 9.51 -21.02 -18.17
CA PRO A 350 10.94 -20.72 -18.32
C PRO A 350 11.22 -19.35 -18.94
N ARG A 351 10.22 -18.70 -19.54
CA ARG A 351 10.32 -17.33 -20.07
C ARG A 351 10.26 -16.28 -18.96
N THR A 352 9.84 -16.66 -17.75
CA THR A 352 9.59 -15.71 -16.66
C THR A 352 10.79 -15.57 -15.73
N ARG A 353 11.06 -14.32 -15.32
CA ARG A 353 11.97 -14.00 -14.24
C ARG A 353 11.30 -13.01 -13.26
N ILE A 354 11.03 -13.47 -12.05
CA ILE A 354 10.51 -12.63 -10.97
C ILE A 354 11.65 -12.21 -10.05
N ILE A 355 11.71 -10.91 -9.73
CA ILE A 355 12.82 -10.31 -8.99
C ILE A 355 12.24 -9.61 -7.76
N ALA A 356 12.70 -9.98 -6.57
CA ALA A 356 12.43 -9.24 -5.35
C ALA A 356 13.36 -8.00 -5.29
N ALA A 357 12.88 -6.88 -5.82
CA ALA A 357 13.62 -5.63 -5.90
C ALA A 357 12.68 -4.46 -6.22
N ASP A 358 13.10 -3.25 -5.87
CA ASP A 358 12.49 -2.03 -6.38
C ASP A 358 12.64 -1.96 -7.91
N GLY A 359 11.52 -1.91 -8.63
CA GLY A 359 11.51 -1.92 -10.10
C GLY A 359 12.14 -0.68 -10.74
N ARG A 360 12.06 0.50 -10.10
CA ARG A 360 12.74 1.72 -10.56
C ARG A 360 14.25 1.57 -10.44
N HIS A 361 14.73 1.13 -9.29
CA HIS A 361 16.16 0.89 -9.07
C HIS A 361 16.70 -0.24 -9.96
N HIS A 362 15.93 -1.31 -10.16
CA HIS A 362 16.31 -2.40 -11.05
C HIS A 362 16.47 -1.93 -12.50
N LEU A 363 15.53 -1.13 -13.01
CA LEU A 363 15.61 -0.55 -14.36
C LEU A 363 16.80 0.40 -14.53
N ALA A 364 17.12 1.19 -13.48
CA ALA A 364 18.29 2.05 -13.49
C ALA A 364 19.59 1.25 -13.57
N ALA A 365 19.69 0.16 -12.80
CA ALA A 365 20.90 -0.66 -12.68
C ALA A 365 21.14 -1.61 -13.87
N THR A 366 20.07 -2.14 -14.50
CA THR A 366 20.21 -3.11 -15.59
C THR A 366 20.64 -2.45 -16.90
N SER A 367 21.37 -3.17 -17.76
CA SER A 367 21.63 -2.78 -19.15
C SER A 367 20.68 -3.44 -20.15
N ALA A 368 19.81 -4.34 -19.67
CA ALA A 368 18.82 -5.01 -20.50
C ALA A 368 17.82 -4.00 -21.09
N ARG A 369 17.37 -4.27 -22.31
CA ARG A 369 16.35 -3.48 -23.00
C ARG A 369 15.12 -4.31 -23.32
N PHE A 370 13.96 -3.66 -23.26
CA PHE A 370 12.64 -4.26 -23.37
C PHE A 370 11.86 -3.65 -24.54
N ASP A 371 10.99 -4.46 -25.15
CA ASP A 371 10.06 -3.99 -26.18
C ASP A 371 8.87 -3.26 -25.52
N VAL A 372 8.41 -3.78 -24.38
CA VAL A 372 7.33 -3.19 -23.60
C VAL A 372 7.72 -3.10 -22.14
N VAL A 373 7.56 -1.92 -21.54
CA VAL A 373 7.59 -1.74 -20.09
C VAL A 373 6.19 -1.39 -19.62
N VAL A 374 5.71 -2.03 -18.56
CA VAL A 374 4.40 -1.78 -17.95
C VAL A 374 4.60 -1.35 -16.51
N GLY A 375 4.15 -0.15 -16.16
CA GLY A 375 4.03 0.32 -14.79
C GLY A 375 2.62 0.02 -14.28
N ASP A 376 2.53 -0.71 -13.18
CA ASP A 376 1.27 -1.09 -12.54
C ASP A 376 0.55 0.14 -11.91
N LEU A 377 -0.62 -0.11 -11.33
CA LEU A 377 -1.40 0.88 -10.57
C LEU A 377 -0.79 1.10 -9.19
N PHE A 378 0.04 2.14 -9.07
CA PHE A 378 0.57 2.57 -7.77
C PHE A 378 -0.35 3.55 -7.07
N VAL A 379 -0.39 3.48 -5.74
CA VAL A 379 -1.12 4.42 -4.90
C VAL A 379 -0.34 5.75 -4.82
N PRO A 380 -0.86 6.86 -5.38
CA PRO A 380 -0.07 8.09 -5.56
C PRO A 380 0.37 8.80 -4.28
N TRP A 381 -0.34 8.60 -3.16
CA TRP A 381 -0.04 9.24 -1.87
C TRP A 381 0.79 8.39 -0.90
N LYS A 382 1.10 7.14 -1.26
CA LYS A 382 1.97 6.27 -0.47
C LYS A 382 3.42 6.75 -0.60
N ALA A 383 4.15 6.77 0.51
CA ALA A 383 5.54 7.17 0.50
C ALA A 383 6.38 6.32 -0.49
N GLY A 384 7.20 7.00 -1.29
CA GLY A 384 8.09 6.41 -2.30
C GLY A 384 7.47 6.23 -3.69
N THR A 385 6.14 6.20 -3.83
CA THR A 385 5.50 5.98 -5.14
C THR A 385 5.59 7.19 -6.05
N GLY A 386 5.70 8.41 -5.49
CA GLY A 386 5.88 9.64 -6.26
C GLY A 386 7.15 9.63 -7.12
N GLY A 387 8.14 8.80 -6.75
CA GLY A 387 9.37 8.57 -7.51
C GLY A 387 9.16 7.85 -8.85
N LEU A 388 8.11 7.03 -8.98
CA LEU A 388 7.75 6.32 -10.21
C LEU A 388 7.13 7.24 -11.28
N TYR A 389 6.97 8.51 -10.94
CA TYR A 389 6.29 9.50 -11.76
C TYR A 389 7.18 10.70 -12.12
N THR A 390 8.50 10.54 -11.95
CA THR A 390 9.49 11.60 -12.15
C THR A 390 10.04 11.61 -13.57
N ILE A 391 10.57 12.77 -14.00
CA ILE A 391 11.33 12.85 -15.25
C ILE A 391 12.46 11.82 -15.27
N GLU A 392 13.19 11.68 -14.17
CA GLU A 392 14.34 10.78 -14.03
C GLU A 392 13.93 9.32 -14.22
N HIS A 393 12.83 8.90 -13.60
CA HIS A 393 12.27 7.56 -13.81
C HIS A 393 11.84 7.34 -15.26
N PHE A 394 11.03 8.25 -15.83
CA PHE A 394 10.58 8.10 -17.22
C PHE A 394 11.74 8.10 -18.22
N ARG A 395 12.79 8.90 -18.00
CA ARG A 395 14.01 8.88 -18.83
C ARG A 395 14.71 7.53 -18.74
N THR A 396 14.87 7.01 -17.53
CA THR A 396 15.45 5.68 -17.30
C THR A 396 14.66 4.62 -18.08
N VAL A 397 13.33 4.62 -17.98
CA VAL A 397 12.48 3.68 -18.72
C VAL A 397 12.71 3.83 -20.23
N ARG A 398 12.68 5.06 -20.76
CA ARG A 398 12.91 5.32 -22.20
C ARG A 398 14.27 4.80 -22.68
N GLU A 399 15.32 4.93 -21.87
CA GLU A 399 16.67 4.42 -22.18
C GLU A 399 16.74 2.89 -22.17
N ARG A 400 15.84 2.22 -21.44
CA ARG A 400 15.69 0.76 -21.41
C ARG A 400 14.70 0.24 -22.46
N LEU A 401 14.10 1.10 -23.28
CA LEU A 401 13.32 0.65 -24.44
C LEU A 401 14.23 0.28 -25.61
N ARG A 402 13.83 -0.77 -26.33
CA ARG A 402 14.34 -1.07 -27.68
C ARG A 402 13.75 -0.09 -28.70
N PRO A 403 14.35 0.04 -29.90
CA PRO A 403 13.71 0.76 -31.00
C PRO A 403 12.29 0.23 -31.27
N GLY A 404 11.32 1.13 -31.42
CA GLY A 404 9.89 0.77 -31.54
C GLY A 404 9.20 0.40 -30.22
N GLY A 405 9.95 0.34 -29.11
CA GLY A 405 9.42 -0.02 -27.80
C GLY A 405 8.51 1.05 -27.20
N LEU A 406 7.63 0.63 -26.29
CA LEU A 406 6.68 1.49 -25.60
C LEU A 406 6.69 1.30 -24.09
N PHE A 407 6.35 2.37 -23.37
CA PHE A 407 6.08 2.34 -21.94
C PHE A 407 4.61 2.64 -21.70
N ALA A 408 3.92 1.77 -20.96
CA ALA A 408 2.56 1.99 -20.51
C ALA A 408 2.54 2.17 -18.99
N GLN A 409 2.20 3.37 -18.53
CA GLN A 409 1.99 3.65 -17.11
C GLN A 409 0.49 3.68 -16.83
N TRP A 410 -0.01 2.70 -16.07
CA TRP A 410 -1.38 2.70 -15.58
C TRP A 410 -1.57 3.72 -14.45
N LEU A 411 -2.71 4.40 -14.47
CA LEU A 411 -3.06 5.47 -13.53
C LEU A 411 -4.46 5.23 -12.96
N PRO A 412 -4.62 5.16 -11.63
CA PRO A 412 -5.92 5.07 -10.97
C PRO A 412 -6.56 6.45 -10.84
N LEU A 413 -7.44 6.83 -11.77
CA LEU A 413 -8.02 8.18 -11.77
C LEU A 413 -9.00 8.44 -10.61
N TYR A 414 -9.49 7.37 -9.99
CA TYR A 414 -10.22 7.41 -8.71
C TYR A 414 -9.33 7.74 -7.49
N GLN A 415 -8.04 8.00 -7.74
CA GLN A 415 -7.02 8.36 -6.74
C GLN A 415 -6.20 9.60 -7.14
N LEU A 416 -6.54 10.23 -8.26
CA LEU A 416 -5.81 11.37 -8.82
C LEU A 416 -6.77 12.51 -9.09
N THR A 417 -6.43 13.73 -8.66
CA THR A 417 -7.17 14.91 -9.10
C THR A 417 -6.66 15.37 -10.47
N GLU A 418 -7.35 16.34 -11.09
CA GLU A 418 -6.89 16.97 -12.33
C GLU A 418 -5.47 17.54 -12.21
N ARG A 419 -5.10 18.03 -11.01
CA ARG A 419 -3.76 18.55 -10.73
C ARG A 419 -2.70 17.46 -10.84
N GLU A 420 -2.87 16.34 -10.13
CA GLU A 420 -1.88 15.26 -10.16
C GLU A 420 -1.80 14.65 -11.56
N PHE A 421 -2.94 14.38 -12.21
CA PHE A 421 -2.97 13.89 -13.60
C PHE A 421 -2.28 14.86 -14.57
N GLY A 422 -2.49 16.16 -14.40
CA GLY A 422 -1.85 17.20 -15.20
C GLY A 422 -0.33 17.25 -15.04
N ILE A 423 0.16 17.19 -13.80
CA ILE A 423 1.59 17.12 -13.48
C ILE A 423 2.21 15.84 -14.06
N LEU A 424 1.56 14.69 -13.87
CA LEU A 424 1.99 13.39 -14.39
C LEU A 424 2.11 13.42 -15.92
N THR A 425 1.06 13.87 -16.60
CA THR A 425 1.00 13.92 -18.06
C THR A 425 2.03 14.91 -18.62
N ARG A 426 2.17 16.10 -18.01
CA ARG A 426 3.19 17.08 -18.41
C ARG A 426 4.61 16.52 -18.24
N THR A 427 4.85 15.80 -17.15
CA THR A 427 6.14 15.16 -16.86
C THR A 427 6.45 14.05 -17.88
N PHE A 428 5.46 13.23 -18.22
CA PHE A 428 5.56 12.16 -19.21
C PHE A 428 5.84 12.71 -20.62
N LEU A 429 5.14 13.79 -21.02
CA LEU A 429 5.32 14.50 -22.30
C LEU A 429 6.70 15.14 -22.47
N GLN A 430 7.42 15.41 -21.38
CA GLN A 430 8.78 15.94 -21.41
C GLN A 430 9.80 14.87 -21.84
N VAL A 431 9.46 13.59 -21.68
CA VAL A 431 10.34 12.46 -21.96
C VAL A 431 9.96 11.74 -23.23
N PHE A 432 8.67 11.49 -23.46
CA PHE A 432 8.20 10.78 -24.64
C PHE A 432 7.70 11.78 -25.71
N PRO A 433 8.19 11.71 -26.95
CA PRO A 433 7.73 12.56 -28.03
C PRO A 433 6.28 12.25 -28.45
N ASP A 434 5.92 10.97 -28.49
CA ASP A 434 4.56 10.49 -28.77
C ASP A 434 3.93 9.91 -27.51
N VAL A 435 2.75 10.42 -27.13
CA VAL A 435 2.05 10.04 -25.91
C VAL A 435 0.57 9.92 -26.21
N GLN A 436 0.03 8.73 -25.94
CA GLN A 436 -1.37 8.39 -26.14
C GLN A 436 -2.02 8.07 -24.79
N LEU A 437 -3.32 8.33 -24.70
CA LEU A 437 -4.13 7.99 -23.53
C LEU A 437 -5.11 6.87 -23.92
N TRP A 438 -5.11 5.81 -23.13
CA TRP A 438 -5.99 4.66 -23.31
C TRP A 438 -6.78 4.40 -22.03
N ARG A 439 -8.06 4.08 -22.14
CA ARG A 439 -8.87 3.57 -21.03
C ARG A 439 -8.48 2.12 -20.74
N GLY A 440 -8.57 1.71 -19.49
CA GLY A 440 -8.54 0.28 -19.11
C GLY A 440 -9.94 -0.31 -18.93
N ASP A 441 -10.95 0.55 -18.77
CA ASP A 441 -12.33 0.19 -18.46
C ASP A 441 -13.33 1.27 -18.93
N PHE A 442 -14.62 1.04 -18.65
CA PHE A 442 -15.70 2.02 -18.81
C PHE A 442 -16.46 2.24 -17.50
N LEU A 443 -15.75 2.22 -16.38
CA LEU A 443 -16.28 2.40 -15.05
C LEU A 443 -16.25 3.88 -14.68
N PRO A 444 -17.39 4.52 -14.40
CA PRO A 444 -17.43 5.97 -14.17
C PRO A 444 -16.83 6.39 -12.84
N ARG A 445 -16.84 5.52 -11.80
CA ARG A 445 -16.38 5.82 -10.44
C ARG A 445 -15.02 5.22 -10.06
N GLY A 446 -14.57 4.20 -10.79
CA GLY A 446 -13.25 3.56 -10.61
C GLY A 446 -12.37 3.54 -11.87
N PRO A 447 -12.31 4.61 -12.70
CA PRO A 447 -11.64 4.53 -13.99
C PRO A 447 -10.12 4.41 -13.85
N ILE A 448 -9.54 3.51 -14.65
CA ILE A 448 -8.11 3.42 -14.89
C ILE A 448 -7.78 3.83 -16.33
N VAL A 449 -6.64 4.50 -16.51
CA VAL A 449 -6.12 4.88 -17.82
C VAL A 449 -4.64 4.55 -17.93
N ALA A 450 -4.17 4.25 -19.13
CA ALA A 450 -2.75 4.13 -19.44
C ALA A 450 -2.26 5.36 -20.20
N LEU A 451 -1.19 5.98 -19.69
CA LEU A 451 -0.33 6.83 -20.50
C LEU A 451 0.67 5.93 -21.25
N VAL A 452 0.57 5.91 -22.58
CA VAL A 452 1.43 5.11 -23.45
C VAL A 452 2.41 6.02 -24.17
N GLY A 453 3.69 5.89 -23.85
CA GLY A 453 4.78 6.67 -24.42
C GLY A 453 5.65 5.86 -25.36
N ARG A 454 5.95 6.42 -26.53
CA ARG A 454 6.85 5.82 -27.53
C ARG A 454 8.03 6.73 -27.82
N ALA A 455 9.17 6.14 -28.19
CA ALA A 455 10.36 6.88 -28.60
C ALA A 455 10.19 7.58 -29.98
N ALA A 456 9.28 7.08 -30.81
CA ALA A 456 8.90 7.68 -32.09
C ALA A 456 7.39 7.52 -32.32
N ALA A 457 6.78 8.50 -32.98
CA ALA A 457 5.38 8.40 -33.41
C ALA A 457 5.29 7.42 -34.58
N GLU A 458 4.49 6.38 -34.42
CA GLU A 458 4.21 5.40 -35.47
C GLU A 458 2.69 5.25 -35.62
N PRO A 459 2.13 5.34 -36.83
CA PRO A 459 0.71 5.12 -37.04
C PRO A 459 0.30 3.70 -36.63
N LEU A 460 -0.91 3.56 -36.07
CA LEU A 460 -1.48 2.27 -35.74
C LEU A 460 -1.72 1.44 -37.01
N ASP A 461 -1.30 0.18 -36.98
CA ASP A 461 -1.72 -0.83 -37.95
C ASP A 461 -2.95 -1.59 -37.41
N PRO A 462 -4.17 -1.24 -37.84
CA PRO A 462 -5.39 -1.85 -37.33
C PRO A 462 -5.52 -3.32 -37.74
N GLN A 463 -4.97 -3.72 -38.89
CA GLN A 463 -5.11 -5.09 -39.36
C GLN A 463 -4.23 -6.02 -38.51
N ALA A 464 -2.96 -5.67 -38.35
CA ALA A 464 -2.05 -6.45 -37.51
C ALA A 464 -2.56 -6.51 -36.05
N LEU A 465 -3.15 -5.42 -35.57
CA LEU A 465 -3.77 -5.37 -34.25
C LEU A 465 -4.98 -6.32 -34.14
N MET A 466 -5.88 -6.29 -35.12
CA MET A 466 -7.08 -7.15 -35.15
C MET A 466 -6.72 -8.62 -35.23
N GLU A 467 -5.73 -8.98 -36.06
CA GLU A 467 -5.24 -10.35 -36.19
C GLU A 467 -4.66 -10.86 -34.87
N ARG A 468 -3.84 -10.04 -34.18
CA ARG A 468 -3.31 -10.39 -32.86
C ARG A 468 -4.40 -10.51 -31.80
N ALA A 469 -5.37 -9.59 -31.80
CA ALA A 469 -6.49 -9.64 -30.85
C ALA A 469 -7.34 -10.90 -31.09
N ALA A 470 -7.69 -11.20 -32.35
CA ALA A 470 -8.43 -12.40 -32.75
C ALA A 470 -7.76 -13.69 -32.27
N ALA A 471 -6.44 -13.81 -32.44
CA ALA A 471 -5.67 -14.96 -32.00
C ALA A 471 -5.73 -15.19 -30.47
N LEU A 472 -5.84 -14.12 -29.68
CA LEU A 472 -5.92 -14.20 -28.21
C LEU A 472 -7.33 -14.56 -27.70
N ILE A 473 -8.38 -14.32 -28.49
CA ILE A 473 -9.78 -14.60 -28.12
C ILE A 473 -10.15 -16.06 -28.35
N THR A 474 -9.55 -16.70 -29.36
CA THR A 474 -9.78 -18.12 -29.66
C THR A 474 -9.21 -19.07 -28.59
N ASP A 475 -8.41 -18.56 -27.66
CA ASP A 475 -7.84 -19.28 -26.54
C ASP A 475 -8.80 -19.25 -25.32
N GLN A 476 -9.39 -20.40 -24.96
CA GLN A 476 -10.50 -20.54 -23.99
C GLN A 476 -10.17 -20.13 -22.53
N GLY A 477 -9.02 -19.51 -22.26
CA GLY A 477 -8.63 -19.05 -20.92
C GLY A 477 -8.50 -17.53 -20.75
N ASN A 478 -8.79 -16.72 -21.77
CA ASN A 478 -8.54 -15.28 -21.73
C ASN A 478 -9.77 -14.46 -21.28
N ARG A 479 -9.86 -14.17 -19.97
CA ARG A 479 -11.03 -13.52 -19.35
C ARG A 479 -11.05 -12.01 -19.59
N GLY A 480 -9.88 -11.38 -19.58
CA GLY A 480 -9.70 -9.96 -19.83
C GLY A 480 -10.10 -9.53 -21.23
N LEU A 481 -10.01 -10.44 -22.21
CA LEU A 481 -10.45 -10.18 -23.60
C LEU A 481 -11.87 -10.67 -23.91
N SER A 482 -12.41 -11.68 -23.22
CA SER A 482 -13.79 -12.14 -23.47
C SER A 482 -14.85 -11.09 -23.11
N GLU A 483 -14.58 -10.24 -22.10
CA GLU A 483 -15.45 -9.10 -21.76
C GLU A 483 -15.32 -7.91 -22.72
N LEU A 484 -14.27 -7.89 -23.56
CA LEU A 484 -13.99 -6.79 -24.47
C LEU A 484 -14.83 -6.81 -25.75
N LEU A 485 -15.58 -7.89 -26.04
CA LEU A 485 -16.07 -8.15 -27.39
C LEU A 485 -17.48 -8.75 -27.51
N PRO A 486 -18.44 -7.98 -28.03
CA PRO A 486 -19.50 -8.49 -28.87
C PRO A 486 -18.99 -8.63 -30.32
N ASP A 487 -18.63 -9.86 -30.69
CA ASP A 487 -18.47 -10.47 -32.02
C ASP A 487 -17.86 -9.77 -33.26
N LYS A 488 -17.84 -8.44 -33.48
CA LYS A 488 -17.53 -7.90 -34.85
C LYS A 488 -16.81 -6.54 -35.01
N ALA A 489 -16.25 -5.91 -33.97
CA ALA A 489 -15.46 -4.66 -34.12
C ALA A 489 -14.07 -4.77 -33.47
N PRO A 490 -13.01 -4.06 -33.93
CA PRO A 490 -11.74 -3.99 -33.19
C PRO A 490 -12.00 -3.32 -31.83
N PRO A 491 -12.04 -4.11 -30.74
CA PRO A 491 -12.53 -3.65 -29.44
C PRO A 491 -11.60 -2.59 -28.85
N LEU A 492 -10.33 -2.60 -29.26
CA LEU A 492 -9.29 -1.73 -28.75
C LEU A 492 -9.54 -0.25 -29.06
N LEU A 493 -10.09 0.08 -30.23
CA LEU A 493 -10.31 1.47 -30.62
C LEU A 493 -11.35 2.16 -29.74
N LEU A 494 -12.28 1.41 -29.13
CA LEU A 494 -13.23 1.94 -28.15
C LEU A 494 -12.53 2.49 -26.90
N TYR A 495 -11.33 1.98 -26.58
CA TYR A 495 -10.59 2.37 -25.39
C TYR A 495 -9.69 3.58 -25.63
N TYR A 496 -9.44 3.98 -26.87
CA TYR A 496 -8.66 5.17 -27.16
C TYR A 496 -9.32 6.42 -26.54
N ALA A 497 -8.56 7.21 -25.81
CA ALA A 497 -9.06 8.36 -25.06
C ALA A 497 -8.46 9.71 -25.51
N GLY A 498 -7.47 9.68 -26.41
CA GLY A 498 -6.88 10.86 -27.04
C GLY A 498 -5.35 10.84 -27.09
N ASN A 499 -4.77 11.88 -27.70
CA ASN A 499 -3.33 12.03 -27.89
C ASN A 499 -2.77 13.24 -27.10
N PRO A 500 -2.37 13.07 -25.82
CA PRO A 500 -1.66 14.11 -25.09
C PRO A 500 -0.43 14.68 -25.81
N GLY A 501 0.24 13.88 -26.65
CA GLY A 501 1.40 14.28 -27.46
C GLY A 501 1.07 15.41 -28.44
N GLN A 502 -0.12 15.40 -29.02
CA GLN A 502 -0.65 16.47 -29.87
C GLN A 502 -1.32 17.59 -29.07
N ALA A 503 -1.83 17.28 -27.87
CA ALA A 503 -2.50 18.22 -26.98
C ALA A 503 -1.59 18.83 -25.89
N ARG A 504 -0.28 18.97 -26.16
CA ARG A 504 0.73 19.44 -25.18
C ARG A 504 0.37 20.75 -24.47
N HIS A 505 -0.34 21.65 -25.15
CA HIS A 505 -0.77 22.94 -24.61
C HIS A 505 -1.77 22.82 -23.46
N LEU A 506 -2.56 21.73 -23.39
CA LEU A 506 -3.49 21.49 -22.29
C LEU A 506 -2.76 21.23 -20.96
N PHE A 507 -1.50 20.80 -21.04
CA PHE A 507 -0.72 20.38 -19.88
C PHE A 507 0.42 21.34 -19.54
N SER A 508 0.70 22.36 -20.35
CA SER A 508 1.87 23.24 -20.17
C SER A 508 1.82 24.11 -18.93
N GLN A 509 0.63 24.34 -18.36
CA GLN A 509 0.44 25.09 -17.11
C GLN A 509 0.91 24.32 -15.87
N TRP A 510 0.98 22.99 -15.95
CA TRP A 510 1.33 22.16 -14.80
C TRP A 510 2.84 22.12 -14.60
N PRO A 511 3.33 22.12 -13.35
CA PRO A 511 4.75 21.99 -13.09
C PRO A 511 5.23 20.56 -13.33
N LEU A 512 6.55 20.39 -13.49
CA LEU A 512 7.17 19.08 -13.64
C LEU A 512 7.40 18.39 -12.29
N ASN A 513 7.26 17.07 -12.27
CA ASN A 513 7.65 16.20 -11.15
C ASN A 513 9.07 15.67 -11.38
N THR A 514 9.97 15.91 -10.43
CA THR A 514 11.38 15.52 -10.49
C THR A 514 11.81 14.96 -9.14
N ASP A 515 12.91 14.21 -9.09
CA ASP A 515 13.44 13.74 -7.80
C ASP A 515 13.75 14.89 -6.82
N ALA A 516 14.25 16.02 -7.33
CA ALA A 516 14.54 17.21 -6.51
C ALA A 516 13.28 17.99 -6.10
N HIS A 517 12.18 17.85 -6.85
CA HIS A 517 10.89 18.49 -6.57
C HIS A 517 9.78 17.44 -6.70
N PRO A 518 9.62 16.53 -5.71
CA PRO A 518 8.71 15.41 -5.79
C PRO A 518 7.27 15.86 -5.49
N ARG A 519 6.65 16.51 -6.46
CA ARG A 519 5.33 17.15 -6.35
C ARG A 519 4.19 16.17 -6.16
N ILE A 520 4.31 14.96 -6.70
CA ILE A 520 3.32 13.90 -6.48
C ILE A 520 3.43 13.38 -5.04
N GLU A 521 4.64 13.04 -4.60
CA GLU A 521 4.94 12.57 -3.24
C GLU A 521 4.40 13.53 -2.16
N LEU A 522 4.63 14.83 -2.33
CA LEU A 522 4.21 15.85 -1.38
C LEU A 522 2.76 16.30 -1.57
N GLY A 523 2.22 16.17 -2.79
CA GLY A 523 0.92 16.71 -3.17
C GLY A 523 -0.23 15.73 -3.00
N ALA A 524 -0.07 14.49 -3.46
CA ALA A 524 -1.13 13.50 -3.46
C ALA A 524 -1.72 13.19 -2.06
N PRO A 525 -0.93 13.11 -0.96
CA PRO A 525 -1.51 12.92 0.37
C PRO A 525 -2.43 14.07 0.79
N ARG A 526 -2.08 15.30 0.40
CA ARG A 526 -2.91 16.48 0.66
C ARG A 526 -4.17 16.43 -0.17
N SER A 527 -4.05 16.22 -1.48
CA SER A 527 -5.19 16.14 -2.39
C SER A 527 -6.18 15.05 -1.95
N GLN A 528 -5.71 13.89 -1.45
CA GLN A 528 -6.59 12.85 -0.91
C GLN A 528 -7.45 13.36 0.26
N ARG A 529 -6.87 14.12 1.19
CA ARG A 529 -7.62 14.73 2.30
C ARG A 529 -8.57 15.81 1.81
N GLN A 530 -8.15 16.63 0.85
CA GLN A 530 -9.01 17.66 0.25
C GLN A 530 -10.21 17.06 -0.47
N VAL A 531 -10.07 15.90 -1.13
CA VAL A 531 -11.22 15.22 -1.74
C VAL A 531 -12.19 14.72 -0.67
N ARG A 532 -11.67 14.12 0.41
CA ARG A 532 -12.52 13.68 1.53
C ARG A 532 -13.25 14.84 2.21
N ALA A 533 -12.59 15.99 2.36
CA ALA A 533 -13.19 17.21 2.89
C ALA A 533 -14.12 17.94 1.90
N GLY A 534 -14.28 17.43 0.67
CA GLY A 534 -15.12 18.05 -0.36
C GLY A 534 -14.53 19.32 -1.01
N GLU A 535 -13.27 19.66 -0.73
CA GLU A 535 -12.59 20.83 -1.29
C GLU A 535 -12.20 20.64 -2.77
N THR A 536 -11.97 19.39 -3.18
CA THR A 536 -11.65 19.02 -4.55
C THR A 536 -12.25 17.65 -4.88
N GLN A 537 -12.06 17.18 -6.11
CA GLN A 537 -12.65 15.93 -6.57
C GLN A 537 -11.62 15.11 -7.35
N TRP A 538 -11.79 13.79 -7.28
CA TRP A 538 -11.09 12.87 -8.16
C TRP A 538 -11.42 13.15 -9.63
N LEU A 539 -10.51 12.79 -10.53
CA LEU A 539 -10.69 12.94 -11.97
C LEU A 539 -11.58 11.80 -12.52
N ILE A 540 -12.85 11.81 -12.14
CA ILE A 540 -13.86 10.81 -12.49
C ILE A 540 -15.11 11.48 -13.09
N GLY A 541 -16.05 10.69 -13.62
CA GLY A 541 -17.33 11.18 -14.15
C GLY A 541 -17.19 12.31 -15.17
N GLU A 542 -17.96 13.39 -14.99
CA GLU A 542 -18.01 14.55 -15.89
C GLU A 542 -16.65 15.24 -16.08
N ARG A 543 -15.80 15.30 -15.04
CA ARG A 543 -14.45 15.90 -15.17
C ARG A 543 -13.57 15.10 -16.10
N LEU A 544 -13.67 13.77 -16.04
CA LEU A 544 -12.94 12.87 -16.92
C LEU A 544 -13.50 12.93 -18.35
N ILE A 545 -14.82 13.01 -18.51
CA ILE A 545 -15.47 13.22 -19.81
C ILE A 545 -14.96 14.52 -20.45
N ALA A 546 -14.95 15.62 -19.70
CA ALA A 546 -14.46 16.92 -20.17
C ALA A 546 -12.98 16.89 -20.54
N LEU A 547 -12.15 16.10 -19.86
CA LEU A 547 -10.76 15.87 -20.26
C LEU A 547 -10.68 15.13 -21.61
N PHE A 548 -11.43 14.03 -21.78
CA PHE A 548 -11.44 13.29 -23.04
C PHE A 548 -11.93 14.15 -24.21
N ASP A 549 -12.94 14.99 -24.00
CA ASP A 549 -13.42 15.94 -25.00
C ASP A 549 -12.35 16.93 -25.41
N ARG A 550 -11.65 17.53 -24.44
CA ARG A 550 -10.54 18.46 -24.73
C ARG A 550 -9.42 17.77 -25.51
N LEU A 551 -9.08 16.53 -25.17
CA LEU A 551 -8.06 15.76 -25.88
C LEU A 551 -8.46 15.44 -27.32
N LEU A 552 -9.70 14.98 -27.54
CA LEU A 552 -10.22 14.67 -28.87
C LEU A 552 -10.45 15.92 -29.73
N ALA A 553 -10.79 17.05 -29.12
CA ALA A 553 -10.88 18.34 -29.82
C ALA A 553 -9.51 18.86 -30.23
N ALA A 554 -8.49 18.71 -29.38
CA ALA A 554 -7.12 19.12 -29.67
C ALA A 554 -6.44 18.23 -30.73
N ALA A 555 -6.82 16.96 -30.80
CA ALA A 555 -6.27 15.98 -31.74
C ALA A 555 -7.36 15.00 -32.19
N PRO A 556 -8.23 15.41 -33.13
CA PRO A 556 -9.30 14.55 -33.60
C PRO A 556 -8.74 13.34 -34.36
N PRO A 557 -9.44 12.19 -34.38
CA PRO A 557 -8.96 10.97 -35.03
C PRO A 557 -8.47 11.13 -36.47
N ALA A 558 -9.07 12.07 -37.23
CA ALA A 558 -8.69 12.35 -38.61
C ALA A 558 -7.30 12.99 -38.77
N THR A 559 -6.82 13.72 -37.76
CA THR A 559 -5.53 14.42 -37.77
C THR A 559 -4.53 13.83 -36.78
N ASP A 560 -4.95 12.87 -35.97
CA ASP A 560 -4.10 12.17 -35.03
C ASP A 560 -3.10 11.27 -35.78
N PRO A 561 -1.78 11.49 -35.65
CA PRO A 561 -0.77 10.69 -36.34
C PRO A 561 -0.93 9.18 -36.08
N TYR A 562 -1.41 8.82 -34.90
CA TYR A 562 -1.61 7.43 -34.51
C TYR A 562 -2.84 6.81 -35.18
N LEU A 563 -3.94 7.56 -35.35
CA LEU A 563 -5.18 7.08 -35.93
C LEU A 563 -5.34 7.40 -37.44
N SER A 564 -4.37 8.12 -38.02
CA SER A 564 -4.40 8.62 -39.40
C SER A 564 -4.56 7.54 -40.48
N ARG A 565 -4.19 6.28 -40.20
CA ARG A 565 -4.34 5.14 -41.11
C ARG A 565 -5.69 4.43 -41.02
N LEU A 566 -6.56 4.84 -40.09
CA LEU A 566 -7.86 4.22 -39.88
C LEU A 566 -8.87 4.69 -40.93
N SER A 567 -9.75 3.78 -41.36
CA SER A 567 -10.93 4.14 -42.16
C SER A 567 -11.90 5.00 -41.36
N THR A 568 -12.79 5.74 -42.04
CA THR A 568 -13.83 6.56 -41.39
C THR A 568 -14.70 5.75 -40.42
N ALA A 569 -15.02 4.51 -40.77
CA ALA A 569 -15.78 3.62 -39.90
C ALA A 569 -15.01 3.28 -38.61
N GLN A 570 -13.71 2.97 -38.72
CA GLN A 570 -12.84 2.70 -37.57
C GLN A 570 -12.61 3.94 -36.70
N GLN A 571 -12.47 5.12 -37.31
CA GLN A 571 -12.43 6.39 -36.56
C GLN A 571 -13.75 6.63 -35.81
N GLY A 572 -14.89 6.25 -36.39
CA GLY A 572 -16.19 6.29 -35.72
C GLY A 572 -16.27 5.43 -34.45
N ILE A 573 -15.50 4.34 -34.37
CA ILE A 573 -15.42 3.48 -33.17
C ILE A 573 -14.78 4.22 -32.00
N VAL A 574 -13.76 5.06 -32.24
CA VAL A 574 -13.16 5.90 -31.19
C VAL A 574 -14.21 6.81 -30.55
N GLY A 575 -15.02 7.46 -31.39
CA GLY A 575 -16.14 8.29 -30.93
C GLY A 575 -17.24 7.49 -30.20
N LEU A 576 -17.51 6.26 -30.63
CA LEU A 576 -18.44 5.36 -29.95
C LEU A 576 -17.96 5.01 -28.53
N GLY A 577 -16.67 4.78 -28.35
CA GLY A 577 -16.10 4.53 -27.03
C GLY A 577 -16.36 5.67 -26.05
N LEU A 578 -16.22 6.94 -26.48
CA LEU A 578 -16.55 8.08 -25.62
C LEU A 578 -18.04 8.14 -25.26
N ARG A 579 -18.93 7.90 -26.25
CA ARG A 579 -20.38 7.85 -26.00
C ARG A 579 -20.75 6.77 -24.99
N LEU A 580 -20.19 5.57 -25.14
CA LEU A 580 -20.40 4.47 -24.20
C LEU A 580 -19.99 4.84 -22.77
N PHE A 581 -18.86 5.53 -22.61
CA PHE A 581 -18.42 6.02 -21.30
C PHE A 581 -19.40 7.04 -20.71
N ARG A 582 -19.89 8.00 -21.52
CA ARG A 582 -20.89 8.98 -21.09
C ARG A 582 -22.22 8.34 -20.69
N GLU A 583 -22.71 7.39 -21.47
CA GLU A 583 -23.95 6.67 -21.16
C GLU A 583 -23.83 5.96 -19.81
N ARG A 584 -22.70 5.30 -19.54
CA ARG A 584 -22.45 4.67 -18.24
C ARG A 584 -22.29 5.68 -17.10
N ALA A 585 -21.76 6.86 -17.37
CA ALA A 585 -21.67 7.93 -16.37
C ALA A 585 -23.03 8.58 -16.06
N GLY A 586 -23.91 8.73 -17.06
CA GLY A 586 -25.23 9.37 -16.92
C GLY A 586 -26.35 8.44 -16.42
N ALA A 587 -26.21 7.13 -16.55
CA ALA A 587 -27.22 6.15 -16.14
C ALA A 587 -27.31 5.91 -14.62
N ASP A 588 -26.54 6.62 -13.79
CA ASP A 588 -26.52 6.41 -12.33
C ASP A 588 -26.74 7.73 -11.52
N PRO A 589 -27.95 8.32 -11.51
CA PRO A 589 -28.27 9.52 -10.73
C PRO A 589 -28.78 9.21 -9.30
N GLY A 590 -28.90 7.94 -8.89
CA GLY A 590 -29.65 7.53 -7.68
C GLY A 590 -28.81 7.11 -6.47
N ALA A 591 -27.49 7.07 -6.56
CA ALA A 591 -26.58 6.76 -5.45
C ALA A 591 -25.88 8.03 -4.94
N GLU A 592 -26.66 8.96 -4.39
CA GLU A 592 -26.15 10.17 -3.73
C GLU A 592 -25.86 9.92 -2.24
N THR A 593 -24.74 10.47 -1.75
CA THR A 593 -24.40 10.74 -0.33
C THR A 593 -23.93 9.59 0.57
N SER A 594 -22.94 8.83 0.12
CA SER A 594 -21.84 8.43 1.02
C SER A 594 -20.55 8.32 0.21
N GLY A 595 -19.61 9.21 0.45
CA GLY A 595 -18.32 9.18 -0.25
C GLY A 595 -17.61 7.84 -0.02
N PRO A 596 -16.94 7.26 -1.01
CA PRO A 596 -16.11 6.09 -0.77
C PRO A 596 -14.77 6.59 -0.21
N THR A 597 -14.64 6.61 1.11
CA THR A 597 -13.34 6.76 1.80
C THR A 597 -12.47 5.51 1.67
N SER A 598 -12.99 4.40 1.16
CA SER A 598 -12.26 3.17 0.89
C SER A 598 -12.49 2.76 -0.57
N THR A 599 -11.47 2.16 -1.19
CA THR A 599 -11.48 1.58 -2.55
C THR A 599 -12.47 0.41 -2.68
N GLU A 600 -13.74 0.71 -2.47
CA GLU A 600 -14.87 -0.21 -2.35
C GLU A 600 -15.69 -0.25 -3.63
N ALA A 601 -16.20 -1.45 -3.93
CA ALA A 601 -17.21 -1.74 -4.93
C ALA A 601 -16.78 -1.57 -6.40
N LEU A 602 -15.95 -2.51 -6.86
CA LEU A 602 -16.12 -3.05 -8.21
C LEU A 602 -16.44 -4.54 -8.11
N VAL A 603 -17.53 -4.92 -8.78
CA VAL A 603 -18.00 -6.28 -9.10
C VAL A 603 -18.93 -6.93 -8.06
N THR A 604 -20.23 -6.68 -8.19
CA THR A 604 -21.27 -7.69 -7.96
C THR A 604 -21.74 -8.22 -9.32
N PRO A 605 -21.56 -9.50 -9.65
CA PRO A 605 -22.32 -10.16 -10.70
C PRO A 605 -23.61 -10.72 -10.08
N SER A 606 -24.77 -10.41 -10.67
CA SER A 606 -26.01 -11.14 -10.40
C SER A 606 -25.83 -12.62 -10.78
N PRO A 607 -26.37 -13.59 -10.02
CA PRO A 607 -26.06 -15.00 -10.22
C PRO A 607 -26.75 -15.55 -11.49
N ALA A 608 -25.98 -16.12 -12.40
CA ALA A 608 -26.46 -17.09 -13.38
C ALA A 608 -26.05 -18.50 -12.89
N PRO A 609 -26.90 -19.52 -13.05
CA PRO A 609 -26.85 -20.76 -12.28
C PRO A 609 -25.65 -21.65 -12.66
N GLU A 610 -25.04 -22.25 -11.63
CA GLU A 610 -23.92 -23.19 -11.72
C GLU A 610 -24.33 -24.51 -12.39
N LEU A 611 -23.56 -24.93 -13.40
CA LEU A 611 -23.44 -26.31 -13.85
C LEU A 611 -22.11 -26.85 -13.33
N SER A 612 -22.12 -28.03 -12.71
CA SER A 612 -20.91 -28.79 -12.36
C SER A 612 -20.79 -30.04 -13.26
N PRO A 613 -19.58 -30.37 -13.75
CA PRO A 613 -19.30 -31.64 -14.41
C PRO A 613 -18.53 -32.57 -13.45
N ASP A 614 -19.09 -33.75 -13.16
CA ASP A 614 -18.33 -35.00 -13.10
C ASP A 614 -19.27 -36.21 -13.05
N SER A 615 -18.95 -37.19 -13.89
CA SER A 615 -19.72 -38.40 -14.21
C SER A 615 -19.51 -39.56 -13.22
N VAL A 616 -20.48 -40.49 -13.23
CA VAL A 616 -20.54 -41.91 -12.79
C VAL A 616 -21.61 -42.06 -11.68
N SER A 617 -22.76 -42.76 -11.79
CA SER A 617 -23.22 -43.88 -12.64
C SER A 617 -24.77 -44.01 -12.63
N VAL A 618 -25.33 -44.37 -13.79
CA VAL A 618 -26.52 -45.23 -14.06
C VAL A 618 -27.74 -45.22 -13.11
N SER A 619 -28.87 -44.67 -13.57
CA SER A 619 -30.15 -45.40 -13.84
C SER A 619 -31.26 -44.40 -14.16
N GLY A 620 -32.03 -44.64 -15.23
CA GLY A 620 -32.97 -43.68 -15.78
C GLY A 620 -34.27 -43.52 -14.99
N GLU A 621 -34.90 -42.35 -15.15
CA GLU A 621 -36.35 -42.15 -15.21
C GLU A 621 -36.64 -40.70 -15.60
N THR A 622 -37.47 -40.52 -16.62
CA THR A 622 -38.02 -39.24 -17.10
C THR A 622 -38.84 -38.56 -16.01
N GLN A 623 -38.51 -37.32 -15.64
CA GLN A 623 -39.39 -36.46 -14.83
C GLN A 623 -39.49 -35.03 -15.36
N THR A 624 -40.72 -34.54 -15.26
CA THR A 624 -41.39 -33.39 -15.86
C THR A 624 -41.01 -32.03 -15.24
N ALA A 625 -41.25 -30.94 -16.00
CA ALA A 625 -41.04 -29.55 -15.60
C ALA A 625 -41.78 -29.16 -14.28
N PRO A 626 -41.26 -28.20 -13.49
CA PRO A 626 -41.81 -27.88 -12.18
C PRO A 626 -43.15 -27.11 -12.24
N ASP A 627 -44.04 -27.49 -11.31
CA ASP A 627 -45.39 -26.97 -11.12
C ASP A 627 -45.38 -25.51 -10.62
N ILE A 628 -45.86 -24.60 -11.46
CA ILE A 628 -45.93 -23.15 -11.23
C ILE A 628 -46.78 -22.82 -9.99
N ASP A 629 -47.75 -23.67 -9.63
CA ASP A 629 -48.62 -23.40 -8.48
C ASP A 629 -47.92 -23.71 -7.14
N ALA A 630 -46.92 -24.59 -7.11
CA ALA A 630 -46.06 -24.78 -5.95
C ALA A 630 -45.22 -23.52 -5.67
N LEU A 631 -44.65 -22.90 -6.72
CA LEU A 631 -43.89 -21.66 -6.62
C LEU A 631 -44.76 -20.47 -6.19
N ARG A 632 -46.02 -20.39 -6.66
CA ARG A 632 -46.98 -19.37 -6.20
C ARG A 632 -47.36 -19.53 -4.73
N THR A 633 -47.46 -20.76 -4.26
CA THR A 633 -47.75 -21.07 -2.85
C THR A 633 -46.58 -20.66 -1.96
N GLN A 634 -45.35 -20.95 -2.39
CA GLN A 634 -44.13 -20.54 -1.70
C GLN A 634 -43.99 -19.01 -1.63
N LEU A 635 -44.31 -18.30 -2.71
CA LEU A 635 -44.31 -16.83 -2.74
C LEU A 635 -45.36 -16.22 -1.80
N ARG A 636 -46.52 -16.88 -1.64
CA ARG A 636 -47.58 -16.43 -0.73
C ARG A 636 -47.16 -16.58 0.74
N MET A 637 -46.53 -17.70 1.08
CA MET A 637 -45.99 -17.97 2.41
C MET A 637 -44.90 -16.96 2.81
N LEU A 638 -44.02 -16.59 1.89
CA LEU A 638 -42.98 -15.58 2.13
C LEU A 638 -43.54 -14.18 2.36
N ARG A 639 -44.65 -13.81 1.68
CA ARG A 639 -45.34 -12.53 1.92
C ARG A 639 -45.98 -12.49 3.31
N GLU A 640 -46.63 -13.58 3.73
CA GLU A 640 -47.21 -13.68 5.07
C GLU A 640 -46.15 -13.61 6.18
N GLN A 641 -44.97 -14.20 5.96
CA GLN A 641 -43.85 -14.11 6.90
C GLN A 641 -43.28 -12.69 7.01
N ARG A 642 -43.17 -11.96 5.90
CA ARG A 642 -42.75 -10.55 5.90
C ARG A 642 -43.76 -9.69 6.65
N ASP A 643 -45.05 -9.82 6.34
CA ASP A 643 -46.10 -9.02 6.97
C ASP A 643 -46.25 -9.35 8.49
N ALA A 644 -45.83 -10.54 8.92
CA ALA A 644 -45.73 -10.91 10.34
C ALA A 644 -44.50 -10.28 11.03
N LEU A 645 -43.40 -10.08 10.30
CA LEU A 645 -42.20 -9.39 10.76
C LEU A 645 -42.44 -7.89 10.90
N ASP A 646 -43.11 -7.28 9.91
CA ASP A 646 -43.43 -5.83 9.93
C ASP A 646 -44.33 -5.49 11.13
N ARG A 647 -45.37 -6.29 11.41
CA ARG A 647 -46.21 -6.12 12.61
C ARG A 647 -45.44 -6.29 13.92
N ARG A 648 -44.37 -7.09 13.93
CA ARG A 648 -43.48 -7.26 15.09
C ARG A 648 -42.55 -6.07 15.26
N LEU A 649 -42.17 -5.43 14.16
CA LEU A 649 -41.38 -4.21 14.14
C LEU A 649 -42.21 -3.02 14.67
N ASP A 650 -43.44 -2.87 14.17
CA ASP A 650 -44.35 -1.80 14.61
C ASP A 650 -44.65 -1.91 16.12
N ALA A 651 -44.83 -3.14 16.63
CA ALA A 651 -45.04 -3.40 18.06
C ALA A 651 -43.78 -3.22 18.95
N LEU A 652 -42.61 -3.00 18.35
CA LEU A 652 -41.38 -2.64 19.05
C LEU A 652 -41.09 -1.13 18.98
N GLU A 653 -41.76 -0.40 18.08
CA GLU A 653 -41.66 1.06 17.95
C GLU A 653 -42.69 1.82 18.81
N ASP A 654 -43.81 1.19 19.18
CA ASP A 654 -44.78 1.62 20.21
C ASP A 654 -44.36 1.22 21.63
#